data_AF-A0A820C2J9-F1
#
_entry.id   AF-A0A820C2J9-F1
#
_cell.length_a   1.000
_cell.length_b   1.000
_cell.length_c   1.000
_cell.angle_alpha   90.00
_cell.angle_beta   90.00
_cell.angle_gamma   90.00
#
_symmetry.space_group_name_H-M   'P 1'
#
loop_
_entity.id
_entity.type
_entity.pdbx_description
1 polymer ?
#
loop_
_entity_poly.entity_id
_entity_poly.type
_entity_poly.pdbx_seq_one_letter_code
_entity_poly.pdbx_strand_id
1 'polypeptide(L)'
;MRGFDYGTDEDALNICIFDKGKTHKNLSTDNASHVWFQLVIETLLRMKHTQDSRLDMIKLWKEICQESKTEEGLIKDFQENYTPDSAIYWYTRESGIYRILNKALRTEDFDAVYAFRSILTDIYLQLMSIHKEMASENKSPFRVYRGQFLSEDELAALKKSCGQTISMNSFLSTTASYEIALAFVSAKKPNKGYFPVLFEITVDPSCQSPPFAEVSSFSMFREESEVLFMSGCAFRLSKIESSSDRTNLTKIYLELCDDRENGLKDFSDYMKSQMGSETTLTSLGELLYKMGNRDQAESFLDRVNSERSDSDDTTGLTALGFIALDQENYDKATECFAKVLNYRKTFLPPKALPLGYAHNNIGLLYDEMREYLKALTHFKAALNIFSFSLINDNPMIGKVYGNLANVYGETQQTDQCLAYMLKALDIMTKAHGDRHEDTAACYNNLGTYYRDQKMYNEALKNHKKAIMIRETVLPKDHLDIAHSYNNIGVVYECMNEFDTAANYYKLSLDIKRTRLGKSHSSYKITLQNSEDLRNKMNQQTTKIALFMVGRTQTGKSSFGNLVAGEKVFKSGRAINGVTKECQLSEVKMLTIVDTPGFGTCANDAKVRETIQKTVDRVSKKVDVIFILVFLPCGDLDEQNEMSVYKELTTIFGNATLKSKSIAVLSYADNVEQSSSSIFSAVDQYLNDDNTTLLHFIEKNHGNRYLAVYNQSNNTTYKQEVVDSVDLWKKGLSRVKLVQGYIVEAYELPTCSCNKEIYVLQTTIKIQKDKNECKCSTNQEYLTCSSACRSTQGDLSYPLPKPLKSCVQICVVDCFCKDGYYLNTKGNCAEPEQCCTGNNEEYTTCGTACSATCDNKPEMCTKQCVSGCFCKSEYVRKDNNSNSPCVKRSEYLIKGK
;
A
#
# COMPACT_ATOMS: atom_id res chain seq x y z
N MET A 1 35.38 -10.36 -47.31
CA MET A 1 33.98 -10.19 -46.86
C MET A 1 33.03 -10.89 -47.87
N ARG A 2 33.15 -12.21 -48.13
CA ARG A 2 32.36 -12.92 -49.19
C ARG A 2 31.63 -14.22 -48.75
N GLY A 3 31.70 -14.63 -47.49
CA GLY A 3 31.31 -16.00 -47.08
C GLY A 3 30.08 -16.16 -46.18
N PHE A 4 29.68 -15.16 -45.38
CA PHE A 4 28.61 -15.42 -44.40
C PHE A 4 27.22 -15.45 -45.06
N ASP A 5 26.40 -16.38 -44.60
CA ASP A 5 25.07 -16.64 -45.13
C ASP A 5 24.06 -15.59 -44.62
N TYR A 6 24.28 -14.33 -45.01
CA TYR A 6 23.48 -13.19 -44.60
C TYR A 6 22.00 -13.32 -45.01
N GLY A 7 21.08 -13.22 -44.06
CA GLY A 7 19.63 -13.28 -44.28
C GLY A 7 18.78 -13.90 -43.15
N THR A 8 19.38 -14.47 -42.11
CA THR A 8 18.67 -15.04 -40.94
C THR A 8 18.63 -14.04 -39.77
N ASP A 9 17.95 -14.37 -38.66
CA ASP A 9 18.04 -13.65 -37.36
C ASP A 9 19.48 -13.45 -36.86
N GLU A 10 20.47 -14.08 -37.51
CA GLU A 10 21.89 -14.01 -37.21
C GLU A 10 22.53 -12.64 -37.54
N ASP A 11 21.88 -11.75 -38.30
CA ASP A 11 22.41 -10.42 -38.71
C ASP A 11 21.68 -9.21 -38.12
N ALA A 12 20.71 -9.45 -37.22
CA ALA A 12 20.02 -8.39 -36.50
C ALA A 12 21.02 -7.42 -35.83
N LEU A 13 20.63 -6.16 -35.63
CA LEU A 13 21.40 -5.21 -34.83
C LEU A 13 20.69 -5.05 -33.48
N ASN A 14 21.40 -5.30 -32.39
CA ASN A 14 20.93 -4.81 -31.08
C ASN A 14 21.32 -3.34 -30.97
N ILE A 15 20.32 -2.46 -31.12
CA ILE A 15 20.48 -1.01 -31.19
C ILE A 15 19.90 -0.39 -29.93
N CYS A 16 20.77 0.21 -29.12
CA CYS A 16 20.33 0.98 -27.97
C CYS A 16 20.31 2.46 -28.27
N ILE A 17 19.20 3.11 -27.93
CA ILE A 17 18.88 4.48 -28.31
C ILE A 17 19.01 5.39 -27.08
N PHE A 18 19.90 6.38 -27.17
CA PHE A 18 20.15 7.36 -26.12
C PHE A 18 19.47 8.69 -26.46
N ASP A 19 18.61 9.14 -25.54
CA ASP A 19 17.96 10.45 -25.59
C ASP A 19 18.89 11.53 -25.03
N LYS A 20 19.18 12.57 -25.82
CA LYS A 20 19.91 13.76 -25.34
C LYS A 20 19.15 14.42 -24.19
N GLY A 21 19.78 14.50 -23.02
CA GLY A 21 19.25 15.23 -21.84
C GLY A 21 18.77 14.35 -20.68
N LYS A 22 18.81 13.02 -20.79
CA LYS A 22 18.56 12.12 -19.65
C LYS A 22 19.87 11.95 -18.85
N THR A 23 19.83 12.33 -17.58
CA THR A 23 20.91 12.02 -16.62
C THR A 23 20.93 10.51 -16.33
N HIS A 24 22.00 9.99 -15.70
CA HIS A 24 22.07 8.60 -15.22
C HIS A 24 20.81 8.15 -14.45
N LYS A 25 20.12 9.11 -13.82
CA LYS A 25 18.89 8.90 -13.05
C LYS A 25 17.64 8.67 -13.89
N ASN A 26 17.69 8.83 -15.22
CA ASN A 26 16.51 8.83 -16.11
C ASN A 26 16.59 7.85 -17.29
N LEU A 27 17.56 6.93 -17.32
CA LEU A 27 17.64 5.91 -18.38
C LEU A 27 16.50 4.89 -18.28
N SER A 28 15.97 4.47 -19.44
CA SER A 28 15.03 3.35 -19.53
C SER A 28 15.72 2.03 -19.12
N THR A 29 14.94 1.01 -18.80
CA THR A 29 15.44 -0.32 -18.43
C THR A 29 16.29 -0.95 -19.52
N ASP A 30 15.89 -0.79 -20.78
CA ASP A 30 16.63 -1.33 -21.94
C ASP A 30 17.97 -0.61 -22.13
N ASN A 31 18.03 0.70 -21.84
CA ASN A 31 19.29 1.42 -21.86
C ASN A 31 20.16 1.06 -20.65
N ALA A 32 19.56 0.65 -19.53
CA ALA A 32 20.29 0.20 -18.37
C ALA A 32 20.94 -1.17 -18.63
N SER A 33 20.22 -2.16 -19.21
CA SER A 33 20.78 -3.48 -19.54
C SER A 33 21.98 -3.35 -20.49
N HIS A 34 21.88 -2.52 -21.52
CA HIS A 34 22.96 -2.25 -22.46
C HIS A 34 24.21 -1.72 -21.77
N VAL A 35 24.06 -0.74 -20.87
CA VAL A 35 25.21 -0.16 -20.18
C VAL A 35 25.79 -1.13 -19.16
N TRP A 36 24.95 -1.93 -18.49
CA TRP A 36 25.44 -3.00 -17.63
C TRP A 36 26.23 -4.05 -18.40
N PHE A 37 25.78 -4.43 -19.60
CA PHE A 37 26.49 -5.36 -20.44
C PHE A 37 27.82 -4.77 -20.94
N GLN A 38 27.87 -3.49 -21.28
CA GLN A 38 29.13 -2.82 -21.60
C GLN A 38 30.11 -2.81 -20.41
N LEU A 39 29.63 -2.65 -19.18
CA LEU A 39 30.44 -2.77 -17.96
C LEU A 39 30.95 -4.20 -17.74
N VAL A 40 30.16 -5.22 -18.11
CA VAL A 40 30.60 -6.61 -18.13
C VAL A 40 31.78 -6.78 -19.10
N ILE A 41 31.66 -6.28 -20.33
CA ILE A 41 32.75 -6.32 -21.32
C ILE A 41 33.99 -5.60 -20.79
N GLU A 42 33.87 -4.37 -20.31
CA GLU A 42 34.98 -3.62 -19.72
C GLU A 42 35.66 -4.34 -18.56
N THR A 43 34.87 -5.02 -17.73
CA THR A 43 35.39 -5.82 -16.61
C THR A 43 36.20 -6.98 -17.14
N LEU A 44 35.67 -7.73 -18.12
CA LEU A 44 36.36 -8.86 -18.75
C LEU A 44 37.71 -8.45 -19.35
N LEU A 45 37.79 -7.30 -20.01
CA LEU A 45 39.02 -6.80 -20.65
C LEU A 45 40.15 -6.48 -19.67
N ARG A 46 39.82 -6.21 -18.40
CA ARG A 46 40.82 -5.92 -17.35
C ARG A 46 41.33 -7.20 -16.67
N MET A 47 40.70 -8.33 -16.93
CA MET A 47 41.06 -9.60 -16.32
C MET A 47 42.29 -10.20 -16.99
N LYS A 48 43.14 -10.87 -16.22
CA LYS A 48 44.20 -11.71 -16.79
C LYS A 48 43.58 -13.01 -17.30
N HIS A 49 43.82 -13.33 -18.56
CA HIS A 49 43.33 -14.57 -19.18
C HIS A 49 44.41 -15.66 -19.18
N THR A 50 44.02 -16.88 -18.85
CA THR A 50 44.88 -18.07 -18.83
C THR A 50 44.69 -18.93 -20.08
N GLN A 51 45.56 -19.92 -20.30
CA GLN A 51 45.39 -20.88 -21.39
C GLN A 51 44.05 -21.64 -21.30
N ASP A 52 43.53 -21.85 -20.09
CA ASP A 52 42.23 -22.50 -19.85
C ASP A 52 41.06 -21.72 -20.45
N SER A 53 41.13 -20.38 -20.45
CA SER A 53 40.09 -19.55 -21.05
C SER A 53 39.94 -19.73 -22.56
N ARG A 54 41.00 -20.14 -23.26
CA ARG A 54 40.93 -20.50 -24.69
C ARG A 54 40.27 -21.86 -24.90
N LEU A 55 40.40 -22.79 -23.95
CA LEU A 55 39.75 -24.09 -24.00
C LEU A 55 38.24 -23.97 -23.83
N ASP A 56 37.76 -23.07 -22.97
CA ASP A 56 36.33 -22.78 -22.80
C ASP A 56 35.70 -22.36 -24.14
N MET A 57 36.34 -21.44 -24.84
CA MET A 57 35.90 -21.00 -26.15
C MET A 57 35.88 -22.14 -27.17
N ILE A 58 36.97 -22.92 -27.25
CA ILE A 58 37.05 -24.05 -28.19
C ILE A 58 35.96 -25.07 -27.91
N LYS A 59 35.66 -25.33 -26.63
CA LYS A 59 34.57 -26.21 -26.22
C LYS A 59 33.23 -25.69 -26.73
N LEU A 60 32.91 -24.41 -26.48
CA LEU A 60 31.66 -23.81 -26.95
C LEU A 60 31.59 -23.78 -28.49
N TRP A 61 32.69 -23.48 -29.18
CA TRP A 61 32.76 -23.50 -30.64
C TRP A 61 32.45 -24.90 -31.20
N LYS A 62 33.02 -25.96 -30.61
CA LYS A 62 32.69 -27.35 -30.96
C LYS A 62 31.23 -27.70 -30.69
N GLU A 63 30.69 -27.27 -29.55
CA GLU A 63 29.31 -27.55 -29.14
C GLU A 63 28.28 -26.88 -30.07
N ILE A 64 28.55 -25.67 -30.55
CA ILE A 64 27.65 -24.94 -31.45
C ILE A 64 27.78 -25.43 -32.90
N CYS A 65 28.99 -25.79 -33.34
CA CYS A 65 29.28 -26.15 -34.72
C CYS A 65 29.35 -27.67 -34.97
N GLN A 66 28.61 -28.46 -34.18
CA GLN A 66 28.57 -29.92 -34.28
C GLN A 66 28.39 -30.39 -35.74
N GLU A 67 29.09 -31.45 -36.12
CA GLU A 67 29.01 -32.14 -37.42
C GLU A 67 29.64 -31.40 -38.64
N SER A 68 30.19 -30.19 -38.48
CA SER A 68 30.90 -29.49 -39.56
C SER A 68 32.38 -29.88 -39.64
N LYS A 69 32.74 -30.73 -40.62
CA LYS A 69 34.15 -31.10 -40.90
C LYS A 69 35.04 -29.90 -41.20
N THR A 70 34.48 -28.84 -41.79
CA THR A 70 35.21 -27.60 -42.08
C THR A 70 35.58 -26.87 -40.79
N GLU A 71 34.63 -26.74 -39.87
CA GLU A 71 34.86 -26.10 -38.56
C GLU A 71 35.81 -26.92 -37.69
N GLU A 72 35.74 -28.25 -37.71
CA GLU A 72 36.70 -29.12 -37.00
C GLU A 72 38.15 -28.87 -37.46
N GLY A 73 38.36 -28.70 -38.77
CA GLY A 73 39.67 -28.35 -39.33
C GLY A 73 40.13 -26.96 -38.89
N LEU A 74 39.25 -25.97 -38.90
CA LEU A 74 39.55 -24.60 -38.47
C LEU A 74 39.85 -24.51 -36.97
N ILE A 75 39.17 -25.30 -36.14
CA ILE A 75 39.44 -25.38 -34.71
C ILE A 75 40.83 -25.94 -34.44
N LYS A 76 41.23 -26.99 -35.18
CA LYS A 76 42.59 -27.56 -35.06
C LYS A 76 43.65 -26.56 -35.50
N ASP A 77 43.45 -25.91 -36.65
CA ASP A 77 44.33 -24.85 -37.16
C ASP A 77 44.45 -23.69 -36.16
N PHE A 78 43.33 -23.29 -35.54
CA PHE A 78 43.30 -22.27 -34.49
C PHE A 78 44.14 -22.70 -33.28
N GLN A 79 44.00 -23.95 -32.82
CA GLN A 79 44.76 -24.46 -31.68
C GLN A 79 46.28 -24.48 -31.91
N GLU A 80 46.72 -24.71 -33.15
CA GLU A 80 48.12 -24.80 -33.52
C GLU A 80 48.74 -23.43 -33.82
N ASN A 81 47.99 -22.53 -34.47
CA ASN A 81 48.55 -21.32 -35.10
C ASN A 81 48.05 -19.99 -34.50
N TYR A 82 47.12 -19.99 -33.54
CA TYR A 82 46.65 -18.76 -32.92
C TYR A 82 47.69 -18.06 -32.05
N THR A 83 47.88 -16.76 -32.28
CA THR A 83 48.58 -15.84 -31.39
C THR A 83 47.69 -14.62 -31.07
N PRO A 84 47.89 -13.93 -29.93
CA PRO A 84 47.14 -12.70 -29.62
C PRO A 84 47.22 -11.63 -30.72
N ASP A 85 48.37 -11.47 -31.37
CA ASP A 85 48.57 -10.54 -32.49
C ASP A 85 47.88 -10.98 -33.79
N SER A 86 47.27 -12.17 -33.82
CA SER A 86 46.49 -12.68 -34.94
C SER A 86 44.97 -12.66 -34.68
N ALA A 87 44.53 -12.08 -33.57
CA ALA A 87 43.14 -12.14 -33.14
C ALA A 87 42.15 -11.58 -34.16
N ILE A 88 42.45 -10.42 -34.77
CA ILE A 88 41.63 -9.82 -35.84
C ILE A 88 41.59 -10.70 -37.09
N TYR A 89 42.70 -11.37 -37.45
CA TYR A 89 42.74 -12.31 -38.56
C TYR A 89 41.76 -13.46 -38.33
N TRP A 90 41.81 -14.09 -37.15
CA TRP A 90 40.91 -15.20 -36.81
C TRP A 90 39.46 -14.77 -36.67
N TYR A 91 39.21 -13.58 -36.14
CA TYR A 91 37.88 -12.99 -36.06
C TYR A 91 37.28 -12.72 -37.44
N THR A 92 38.07 -12.24 -38.41
CA THR A 92 37.60 -11.94 -39.78
C THR A 92 37.63 -13.14 -40.72
N ARG A 93 38.24 -14.25 -40.30
CA ARG A 93 38.26 -15.51 -41.06
C ARG A 93 36.89 -16.15 -41.08
N GLU A 94 36.55 -16.78 -42.21
CA GLU A 94 35.32 -17.55 -42.38
C GLU A 94 35.31 -18.77 -41.46
N SER A 95 34.84 -18.56 -40.23
CA SER A 95 34.83 -19.51 -39.12
C SER A 95 33.66 -19.21 -38.19
N GLY A 96 33.36 -20.13 -37.29
CA GLY A 96 32.35 -19.93 -36.25
C GLY A 96 32.63 -18.75 -35.31
N ILE A 97 33.88 -18.28 -35.19
CA ILE A 97 34.28 -17.24 -34.22
C ILE A 97 33.47 -15.95 -34.42
N TYR A 98 33.47 -15.39 -35.64
CA TYR A 98 32.73 -14.16 -35.95
C TYR A 98 31.26 -14.27 -35.59
N ARG A 99 30.63 -15.38 -36.02
CA ARG A 99 29.19 -15.60 -35.87
C ARG A 99 28.81 -15.78 -34.41
N ILE A 100 29.51 -16.65 -33.68
CA ILE A 100 29.21 -16.95 -32.27
C ILE A 100 29.44 -15.70 -31.42
N LEU A 101 30.58 -15.03 -31.57
CA LEU A 101 30.93 -13.88 -30.75
C LEU A 101 29.99 -12.69 -31.01
N ASN A 102 29.72 -12.34 -32.27
CA ASN A 102 28.81 -11.22 -32.55
C ASN A 102 27.37 -11.53 -32.15
N LYS A 103 26.91 -12.77 -32.31
CA LYS A 103 25.59 -13.18 -31.83
C LYS A 103 25.52 -13.03 -30.31
N ALA A 104 26.51 -13.54 -29.59
CA ALA A 104 26.56 -13.47 -28.13
C ALA A 104 26.58 -12.03 -27.61
N LEU A 105 27.44 -11.20 -28.20
CA LEU A 105 27.52 -9.77 -27.94
C LEU A 105 26.18 -9.05 -28.20
N ARG A 106 25.51 -9.39 -29.31
CA ARG A 106 24.22 -8.82 -29.66
C ARG A 106 23.10 -9.24 -28.71
N THR A 107 23.02 -10.52 -28.39
CA THR A 107 21.93 -11.09 -27.56
C THR A 107 22.21 -10.95 -26.06
N GLU A 108 23.29 -10.26 -25.68
CA GLU A 108 23.74 -10.13 -24.30
C GLU A 108 23.93 -11.50 -23.62
N ASP A 109 24.35 -12.51 -24.39
CA ASP A 109 24.60 -13.87 -23.93
C ASP A 109 25.92 -13.91 -23.14
N PHE A 110 25.80 -13.74 -21.83
CA PHE A 110 26.92 -13.69 -20.93
C PHE A 110 27.79 -14.96 -20.99
N ASP A 111 27.20 -16.15 -21.05
CA ASP A 111 27.95 -17.40 -20.99
C ASP A 111 28.84 -17.56 -22.22
N ALA A 112 28.31 -17.24 -23.40
CA ALA A 112 29.07 -17.25 -24.64
C ALA A 112 30.14 -16.15 -24.67
N VAL A 113 29.82 -14.92 -24.25
CA VAL A 113 30.82 -13.84 -24.15
C VAL A 113 31.93 -14.18 -23.15
N TYR A 114 31.58 -14.76 -21.99
CA TYR A 114 32.54 -15.21 -21.00
C TYR A 114 33.42 -16.34 -21.56
N ALA A 115 32.86 -17.30 -22.30
CA ALA A 115 33.65 -18.34 -22.96
C ALA A 115 34.66 -17.74 -23.95
N PHE A 116 34.26 -16.71 -24.71
CA PHE A 116 35.09 -16.01 -25.70
C PHE A 116 36.00 -14.91 -25.12
N ARG A 117 36.00 -14.69 -23.79
CA ARG A 117 36.68 -13.57 -23.12
C ARG A 117 38.14 -13.37 -23.53
N SER A 118 38.90 -14.45 -23.72
CA SER A 118 40.31 -14.35 -24.12
C SER A 118 40.49 -13.74 -25.50
N ILE A 119 39.78 -14.26 -26.52
CA ILE A 119 39.87 -13.72 -27.88
C ILE A 119 39.28 -12.32 -27.91
N LEU A 120 38.16 -12.08 -27.23
CA LEU A 120 37.57 -10.76 -27.15
C LEU A 120 38.59 -9.73 -26.66
N THR A 121 39.33 -10.03 -25.59
CA THR A 121 40.41 -9.18 -25.08
C THR A 121 41.54 -9.01 -26.08
N ASP A 122 41.99 -10.08 -26.75
CA ASP A 122 43.05 -9.99 -27.74
C ASP A 122 42.63 -9.12 -28.95
N ILE A 123 41.40 -9.25 -29.45
CA ILE A 123 40.84 -8.39 -30.51
C ILE A 123 40.83 -6.94 -30.05
N TYR A 124 40.36 -6.67 -28.82
CA TYR A 124 40.30 -5.32 -28.25
C TYR A 124 41.69 -4.70 -28.15
N LEU A 125 42.67 -5.43 -27.59
CA LEU A 125 44.04 -4.94 -27.44
C LEU A 125 44.70 -4.67 -28.79
N GLN A 126 44.53 -5.58 -29.74
CA GLN A 126 45.07 -5.40 -31.09
C GLN A 126 44.45 -4.17 -31.78
N LEU A 127 43.12 -4.05 -31.73
CA LEU A 127 42.41 -2.93 -32.36
C LEU A 127 42.76 -1.59 -31.70
N MET A 128 42.90 -1.55 -30.38
CA MET A 128 43.38 -0.38 -29.63
C MET A 128 44.81 0.00 -30.00
N SER A 129 45.71 -0.97 -30.21
CA SER A 129 47.08 -0.70 -30.64
C SER A 129 47.09 -0.03 -32.02
N ILE A 130 46.35 -0.60 -32.97
CA ILE A 130 46.24 -0.05 -34.33
C ILE A 130 45.60 1.34 -34.30
N HIS A 131 44.55 1.53 -33.49
CA HIS A 131 43.89 2.82 -33.36
C HIS A 131 44.84 3.92 -32.84
N LYS A 132 45.68 3.61 -31.84
CA LYS A 132 46.67 4.56 -31.30
C LYS A 132 47.75 4.94 -32.31
N GLU A 133 48.10 4.04 -33.22
CA GLU A 133 49.09 4.28 -34.26
C GLU A 133 48.55 5.11 -35.43
N MET A 134 47.23 5.34 -35.51
CA MET A 134 46.65 6.24 -36.51
C MET A 134 46.98 7.70 -36.19
N ALA A 135 47.65 8.39 -37.11
CA ALA A 135 48.01 9.78 -36.95
C ALA A 135 46.77 10.68 -36.75
N SER A 136 46.71 11.37 -35.60
CA SER A 136 45.60 12.23 -35.16
C SER A 136 45.64 13.66 -35.73
N GLU A 137 46.80 14.13 -36.19
CA GLU A 137 47.00 15.56 -36.51
C GLU A 137 46.65 15.98 -37.96
N ASN A 138 46.18 15.08 -38.85
CA ASN A 138 46.00 15.46 -40.27
C ASN A 138 45.03 14.62 -41.12
N LYS A 139 44.01 13.97 -40.53
CA LYS A 139 43.01 13.24 -41.32
C LYS A 139 41.68 13.97 -41.37
N SER A 140 41.22 14.30 -42.57
CA SER A 140 39.85 14.76 -42.82
C SER A 140 38.85 13.64 -42.50
N PRO A 141 37.61 13.98 -42.09
CA PRO A 141 36.55 12.99 -41.93
C PRO A 141 36.41 12.12 -43.19
N PHE A 142 36.22 10.82 -43.01
CA PHE A 142 36.06 9.86 -44.10
C PHE A 142 34.77 9.07 -43.94
N ARG A 143 34.38 8.34 -44.99
CA ARG A 143 33.15 7.56 -45.02
C ARG A 143 33.45 6.07 -45.14
N VAL A 144 32.66 5.29 -44.43
CA VAL A 144 32.64 3.83 -44.54
C VAL A 144 31.21 3.35 -44.68
N TYR A 145 31.06 2.17 -45.26
CA TYR A 145 29.77 1.64 -45.69
C TYR A 145 29.57 0.22 -45.18
N ARG A 146 28.31 -0.12 -44.88
CA ARG A 146 27.90 -1.50 -44.54
C ARG A 146 26.51 -1.79 -45.11
N GLY A 147 26.42 -2.80 -45.96
CA GLY A 147 25.13 -3.31 -46.45
C GLY A 147 24.68 -4.50 -45.60
N GLN A 148 23.42 -4.50 -45.16
CA GLN A 148 22.79 -5.61 -44.46
C GLN A 148 21.27 -5.60 -44.57
N PHE A 149 20.60 -6.61 -44.02
CA PHE A 149 19.15 -6.66 -43.93
C PHE A 149 18.70 -6.33 -42.49
N LEU A 150 17.56 -5.65 -42.33
CA LEU A 150 16.92 -5.38 -41.04
C LEU A 150 15.46 -5.85 -41.06
N SER A 151 14.98 -6.35 -39.93
CA SER A 151 13.55 -6.64 -39.74
C SER A 151 12.70 -5.37 -39.78
N GLU A 152 11.39 -5.53 -39.97
CA GLU A 152 10.44 -4.43 -39.94
C GLU A 152 10.48 -3.65 -38.62
N ASP A 153 10.59 -4.36 -37.50
CA ASP A 153 10.60 -3.77 -36.16
C ASP A 153 11.88 -2.96 -35.90
N GLU A 154 13.05 -3.49 -36.28
CA GLU A 154 14.33 -2.77 -36.17
C GLU A 154 14.33 -1.50 -37.02
N LEU A 155 13.81 -1.58 -38.26
CA LEU A 155 13.71 -0.44 -39.15
C LEU A 155 12.72 0.61 -38.62
N ALA A 156 11.61 0.18 -38.04
CA ALA A 156 10.63 1.07 -37.41
C ALA A 156 11.22 1.78 -36.18
N ALA A 157 11.98 1.05 -35.35
CA ALA A 157 12.69 1.61 -34.19
C ALA A 157 13.70 2.68 -34.63
N LEU A 158 14.52 2.40 -35.65
CA LEU A 158 15.47 3.37 -36.21
C LEU A 158 14.76 4.61 -36.76
N LYS A 159 13.66 4.45 -37.50
CA LYS A 159 12.87 5.58 -38.03
C LYS A 159 12.33 6.47 -36.91
N LYS A 160 11.88 5.87 -35.80
CA LYS A 160 11.40 6.61 -34.62
C LYS A 160 12.52 7.38 -33.92
N SER A 161 13.76 6.95 -34.09
CA SER A 161 14.93 7.47 -33.40
C SER A 161 15.81 8.41 -34.23
N CYS A 162 15.32 8.89 -35.36
CA CYS A 162 16.04 9.86 -36.18
C CYS A 162 16.41 11.12 -35.36
N GLY A 163 17.69 11.49 -35.36
CA GLY A 163 18.24 12.58 -34.55
C GLY A 163 18.75 12.18 -33.16
N GLN A 164 18.58 10.93 -32.75
CA GLN A 164 19.12 10.39 -31.48
C GLN A 164 20.48 9.72 -31.68
N THR A 165 21.17 9.44 -30.57
CA THR A 165 22.39 8.65 -30.58
C THR A 165 22.04 7.18 -30.41
N ILE A 166 22.63 6.32 -31.22
CA ILE A 166 22.49 4.86 -31.12
C ILE A 166 23.84 4.23 -30.75
N SER A 167 23.84 3.14 -29.99
CA SER A 167 25.04 2.32 -29.73
C SER A 167 24.77 0.88 -30.14
N MET A 168 25.83 0.19 -30.55
CA MET A 168 25.79 -1.21 -30.96
C MET A 168 26.63 -2.06 -30.00
N ASN A 169 26.05 -3.16 -29.52
CA ASN A 169 26.71 -4.11 -28.61
C ASN A 169 27.61 -5.12 -29.29
N SER A 170 27.79 -5.05 -30.61
CA SER A 170 28.65 -5.96 -31.38
C SER A 170 29.69 -5.18 -32.16
N PHE A 171 30.74 -5.87 -32.61
CA PHE A 171 31.71 -5.27 -33.50
C PHE A 171 31.05 -4.92 -34.84
N LEU A 172 31.35 -3.73 -35.36
CA LEU A 172 30.84 -3.29 -36.64
C LEU A 172 31.96 -3.36 -37.68
N SER A 173 31.96 -4.39 -38.51
CA SER A 173 32.80 -4.46 -39.71
C SER A 173 32.18 -3.63 -40.84
N THR A 174 32.98 -2.80 -41.48
CA THR A 174 32.58 -1.87 -42.56
C THR A 174 33.67 -1.83 -43.65
N THR A 175 33.35 -1.27 -44.82
CA THR A 175 34.32 -1.10 -45.92
C THR A 175 34.34 0.35 -46.41
N ALA A 176 35.50 0.82 -46.88
CA ALA A 176 35.59 2.11 -47.56
C ALA A 176 34.94 2.11 -48.96
N SER A 177 34.67 0.93 -49.56
CA SER A 177 34.04 0.83 -50.89
C SER A 177 32.52 0.74 -50.80
N TYR A 178 31.86 1.70 -51.44
CA TYR A 178 30.40 1.74 -51.58
C TYR A 178 29.86 0.53 -52.35
N GLU A 179 30.54 0.14 -53.43
CA GLU A 179 30.13 -0.94 -54.32
C GLU A 179 30.15 -2.29 -53.60
N ILE A 180 31.16 -2.52 -52.76
CA ILE A 180 31.32 -3.75 -51.99
C ILE A 180 30.23 -3.82 -50.93
N ALA A 181 29.96 -2.73 -50.20
CA ALA A 181 28.83 -2.66 -49.27
C ALA A 181 27.47 -2.89 -49.97
N LEU A 182 27.27 -2.30 -51.15
CA LEU A 182 26.04 -2.47 -51.93
C LEU A 182 25.87 -3.91 -52.45
N ALA A 183 26.97 -4.60 -52.78
CA ALA A 183 26.94 -5.99 -53.24
C ALA A 183 26.28 -6.92 -52.20
N PHE A 184 26.45 -6.65 -50.91
CA PHE A 184 25.84 -7.45 -49.82
C PHE A 184 24.31 -7.47 -49.84
N VAL A 185 23.70 -6.33 -50.18
CA VAL A 185 22.23 -6.18 -50.17
C VAL A 185 21.61 -6.38 -51.55
N SER A 186 22.42 -6.34 -52.62
CA SER A 186 21.95 -6.53 -54.00
C SER A 186 22.10 -7.97 -54.50
N ALA A 187 22.99 -8.78 -53.91
CA ALA A 187 23.24 -10.14 -54.35
C ALA A 187 22.23 -11.18 -53.82
N LYS A 188 21.39 -10.84 -52.83
CA LYS A 188 20.50 -11.80 -52.14
C LYS A 188 19.03 -11.38 -52.17
N LYS A 189 18.11 -12.35 -52.32
CA LYS A 189 16.67 -12.12 -52.11
C LYS A 189 16.41 -12.00 -50.60
N PRO A 190 15.77 -10.92 -50.12
CA PRO A 190 15.46 -10.78 -48.69
C PRO A 190 14.50 -11.89 -48.23
N ASN A 191 14.71 -12.37 -47.00
CA ASN A 191 13.72 -13.17 -46.30
C ASN A 191 12.46 -12.33 -46.03
N LYS A 192 11.30 -12.99 -45.95
CA LYS A 192 10.01 -12.31 -45.74
C LYS A 192 10.04 -11.54 -44.41
N GLY A 193 9.83 -10.24 -44.45
CA GLY A 193 9.87 -9.36 -43.27
C GLY A 193 11.19 -8.61 -43.05
N TYR A 194 12.18 -8.80 -43.93
CA TYR A 194 13.47 -8.08 -43.88
C TYR A 194 13.63 -7.13 -45.06
N PHE A 195 14.28 -6.00 -44.80
CA PHE A 195 14.49 -4.90 -45.74
C PHE A 195 15.99 -4.66 -45.97
N PRO A 196 16.42 -4.45 -47.22
CA PRO A 196 17.82 -4.12 -47.52
C PRO A 196 18.14 -2.70 -47.03
N VAL A 197 19.21 -2.59 -46.25
CA VAL A 197 19.67 -1.36 -45.62
C VAL A 197 21.15 -1.14 -45.94
N LEU A 198 21.48 0.09 -46.31
CA LEU A 198 22.86 0.53 -46.48
C LEU A 198 23.18 1.62 -45.44
N PHE A 199 24.07 1.30 -44.51
CA PHE A 199 24.63 2.26 -43.59
C PHE A 199 25.76 3.03 -44.27
N GLU A 200 25.69 4.36 -44.22
CA GLU A 200 26.75 5.28 -44.59
C GLU A 200 27.20 6.00 -43.31
N ILE A 201 28.42 5.69 -42.87
CA ILE A 201 28.95 6.14 -41.58
C ILE A 201 30.06 7.15 -41.85
N THR A 202 29.89 8.36 -41.33
CA THR A 202 30.92 9.40 -41.32
C THR A 202 31.76 9.25 -40.07
N VAL A 203 33.07 9.13 -40.26
CA VAL A 203 34.05 8.89 -39.19
C VAL A 203 34.95 10.10 -39.08
N ASP A 204 34.92 10.74 -37.93
CA ASP A 204 35.90 11.75 -37.55
C ASP A 204 37.08 11.06 -36.85
N PRO A 205 38.30 11.09 -37.44
CA PRO A 205 39.48 10.46 -36.86
C PRO A 205 39.97 11.11 -35.56
N SER A 206 39.45 12.28 -35.18
CA SER A 206 39.74 12.90 -33.89
C SER A 206 38.98 12.27 -32.72
N CYS A 207 37.96 11.44 -32.97
CA CYS A 207 37.22 10.72 -31.93
C CYS A 207 38.15 9.72 -31.20
N GLN A 208 38.34 9.92 -29.90
CA GLN A 208 39.27 9.12 -29.09
C GLN A 208 38.66 7.86 -28.45
N SER A 209 37.33 7.71 -28.47
CA SER A 209 36.65 6.57 -27.83
C SER A 209 35.21 6.36 -28.34
N PRO A 210 34.77 5.10 -28.54
CA PRO A 210 35.56 3.87 -28.44
C PRO A 210 36.36 3.58 -29.73
N PRO A 211 37.36 2.68 -29.67
CA PRO A 211 38.34 2.56 -30.74
C PRO A 211 37.76 1.93 -32.00
N PHE A 212 38.29 2.37 -33.14
CA PHE A 212 38.05 1.80 -34.46
C PHE A 212 39.37 1.82 -35.24
N ALA A 213 39.55 0.93 -36.22
CA ALA A 213 40.72 1.03 -37.09
C ALA A 213 40.49 0.44 -38.47
N GLU A 214 41.30 0.90 -39.43
CA GLU A 214 41.49 0.18 -40.67
C GLU A 214 42.32 -1.08 -40.38
N VAL A 215 41.74 -2.25 -40.66
CA VAL A 215 42.29 -3.56 -40.29
C VAL A 215 42.68 -4.40 -41.50
N SER A 216 42.71 -3.81 -42.70
CA SER A 216 43.07 -4.49 -43.96
C SER A 216 44.33 -5.37 -43.82
N SER A 217 45.41 -4.82 -43.25
CA SER A 217 46.69 -5.53 -43.01
C SER A 217 46.62 -6.68 -42.01
N PHE A 218 45.60 -6.72 -41.14
CA PHE A 218 45.45 -7.69 -40.06
C PHE A 218 44.27 -8.65 -40.27
N SER A 219 43.34 -8.30 -41.15
CA SER A 219 42.18 -9.12 -41.48
C SER A 219 42.54 -10.28 -42.42
N MET A 220 41.65 -11.26 -42.53
CA MET A 220 41.68 -12.29 -43.57
C MET A 220 41.53 -11.69 -44.98
N PHE A 221 40.92 -10.51 -45.11
CA PHE A 221 40.60 -9.87 -46.38
C PHE A 221 41.54 -8.70 -46.67
N ARG A 222 42.81 -9.00 -46.94
CA ARG A 222 43.88 -8.00 -47.14
C ARG A 222 43.66 -7.03 -48.30
N GLU A 223 42.82 -7.41 -49.27
CA GLU A 223 42.49 -6.60 -50.45
C GLU A 223 41.37 -5.59 -50.18
N GLU A 224 40.67 -5.72 -49.04
CA GLU A 224 39.56 -4.86 -48.65
C GLU A 224 40.05 -3.79 -47.67
N SER A 225 39.69 -2.53 -47.91
CA SER A 225 39.83 -1.45 -46.93
C SER A 225 38.76 -1.59 -45.85
N GLU A 226 38.88 -2.63 -45.04
CA GLU A 226 37.98 -2.93 -43.91
C GLU A 226 38.28 -2.00 -42.73
N VAL A 227 37.24 -1.35 -42.21
CA VAL A 227 37.29 -0.58 -40.98
C VAL A 227 36.42 -1.27 -39.94
N LEU A 228 37.03 -1.65 -38.82
CA LEU A 228 36.39 -2.38 -37.73
C LEU A 228 36.17 -1.43 -36.55
N PHE A 229 34.94 -1.34 -36.07
CA PHE A 229 34.57 -0.60 -34.86
C PHE A 229 34.33 -1.56 -33.70
N MET A 230 34.73 -1.14 -32.50
CA MET A 230 34.54 -1.92 -31.28
C MET A 230 33.09 -1.91 -30.78
N SER A 231 32.74 -2.94 -30.01
CA SER A 231 31.46 -2.95 -29.30
C SER A 231 31.39 -1.78 -28.31
N GLY A 232 30.28 -1.06 -28.35
CA GLY A 232 30.04 0.16 -27.59
C GLY A 232 30.15 1.46 -28.40
N CYS A 233 30.61 1.43 -29.65
CA CYS A 233 30.63 2.62 -30.52
C CYS A 233 29.24 3.25 -30.63
N ALA A 234 29.21 4.56 -30.40
CA ALA A 234 28.02 5.37 -30.46
C ALA A 234 27.99 6.18 -31.77
N PHE A 235 26.83 6.21 -32.41
CA PHE A 235 26.61 6.88 -33.67
C PHE A 235 25.38 7.78 -33.57
N ARG A 236 25.47 9.00 -34.07
CA ARG A 236 24.31 9.88 -34.24
C ARG A 236 23.58 9.48 -35.51
N LEU A 237 22.29 9.21 -35.40
CA LEU A 237 21.45 8.90 -36.54
C LEU A 237 21.00 10.21 -37.21
N SER A 238 21.69 10.61 -38.26
CA SER A 238 21.49 11.91 -38.92
C SER A 238 20.28 11.93 -39.86
N LYS A 239 20.13 10.89 -40.68
CA LYS A 239 19.07 10.82 -41.70
C LYS A 239 18.77 9.39 -42.11
N ILE A 240 17.52 9.14 -42.53
CA ILE A 240 17.10 7.91 -43.19
C ILE A 240 16.43 8.27 -44.53
N GLU A 241 16.87 7.65 -45.62
CA GLU A 241 16.31 7.83 -46.96
C GLU A 241 15.88 6.48 -47.54
N SER A 242 14.59 6.31 -47.83
CA SER A 242 14.11 5.13 -48.55
C SER A 242 13.99 5.46 -50.04
N SER A 243 14.66 4.70 -50.91
CA SER A 243 14.45 4.81 -52.35
C SER A 243 13.15 4.11 -52.75
N SER A 244 12.43 4.69 -53.72
CA SER A 244 11.22 4.11 -54.33
C SER A 244 11.53 3.25 -55.57
N ASP A 245 12.81 3.00 -55.85
CA ASP A 245 13.24 2.16 -56.97
C ASP A 245 12.96 0.66 -56.74
N ARG A 246 13.09 -0.16 -57.79
CA ARG A 246 12.85 -1.62 -57.77
C ARG A 246 13.62 -2.41 -56.70
N THR A 247 14.60 -1.82 -56.03
CA THR A 247 15.44 -2.44 -54.99
C THR A 247 14.93 -2.23 -53.57
N ASN A 248 13.97 -1.32 -53.31
CA ASN A 248 13.49 -0.96 -51.97
C ASN A 248 14.62 -0.71 -50.94
N LEU A 249 15.77 -0.18 -51.40
CA LEU A 249 16.93 0.07 -50.55
C LEU A 249 16.70 1.27 -49.63
N THR A 250 16.93 1.09 -48.33
CA THR A 250 16.93 2.20 -47.36
C THR A 250 18.36 2.57 -46.98
N LYS A 251 18.73 3.83 -47.21
CA LYS A 251 20.02 4.39 -46.77
C LYS A 251 19.87 5.00 -45.38
N ILE A 252 20.82 4.69 -44.50
CA ILE A 252 20.86 5.18 -43.12
C ILE A 252 22.19 5.90 -42.92
N TYR A 253 22.13 7.17 -42.57
CA TYR A 253 23.30 8.03 -42.38
C TYR A 253 23.63 8.13 -40.90
N LEU A 254 24.85 7.75 -40.55
CA LEU A 254 25.37 7.72 -39.19
C LEU A 254 26.62 8.60 -39.07
N GLU A 255 26.81 9.23 -37.92
CA GLU A 255 28.03 9.98 -37.59
C GLU A 255 28.63 9.42 -36.29
N LEU A 256 29.90 9.01 -36.31
CA LEU A 256 30.58 8.55 -35.10
C LEU A 256 30.60 9.66 -34.03
N CYS A 257 30.26 9.31 -32.79
CA CYS A 257 30.24 10.22 -31.65
C CYS A 257 31.35 9.89 -30.65
N ASP A 258 31.88 10.91 -29.96
CA ASP A 258 32.73 10.73 -28.77
C ASP A 258 31.86 10.35 -27.56
N ASP A 259 32.35 9.41 -26.75
CA ASP A 259 31.73 8.95 -25.50
C ASP A 259 31.42 10.05 -24.47
N ARG A 260 32.05 11.23 -24.57
CA ARG A 260 31.69 12.37 -23.72
C ARG A 260 30.41 13.08 -24.16
N GLU A 261 30.03 13.01 -25.43
CA GLU A 261 28.83 13.69 -25.95
C GLU A 261 27.54 12.93 -25.66
N ASN A 262 27.61 11.64 -25.30
CA ASN A 262 26.45 10.74 -25.23
C ASN A 262 26.01 10.39 -23.79
N GLY A 263 26.72 10.83 -22.75
CA GLY A 263 26.41 10.56 -21.34
C GLY A 263 26.65 9.11 -20.90
N LEU A 264 27.08 8.21 -21.79
CA LEU A 264 27.45 6.83 -21.43
C LEU A 264 28.65 6.82 -20.51
N LYS A 265 29.65 7.67 -20.77
CA LYS A 265 30.85 7.75 -19.94
C LYS A 265 30.53 8.16 -18.50
N ASP A 266 29.74 9.23 -18.33
CA ASP A 266 29.31 9.70 -17.01
C ASP A 266 28.52 8.64 -16.26
N PHE A 267 27.65 7.89 -16.97
CA PHE A 267 26.90 6.80 -16.36
C PHE A 267 27.80 5.61 -16.02
N SER A 268 28.65 5.17 -16.94
CA SER A 268 29.67 4.14 -16.70
C SER A 268 30.55 4.50 -15.49
N ASP A 269 31.01 5.75 -15.40
CA ASP A 269 31.87 6.24 -14.31
C ASP A 269 31.09 6.31 -12.99
N TYR A 270 29.81 6.70 -13.02
CA TYR A 270 28.91 6.59 -11.87
C TYR A 270 28.73 5.13 -11.43
N MET A 271 28.45 4.21 -12.34
CA MET A 271 28.29 2.79 -12.02
C MET A 271 29.58 2.18 -11.48
N LYS A 272 30.73 2.53 -12.06
CA LYS A 272 32.07 2.17 -11.55
C LYS A 272 32.29 2.71 -10.13
N SER A 273 31.87 3.93 -9.84
CA SER A 273 31.93 4.49 -8.49
C SER A 273 31.09 3.70 -7.47
N GLN A 274 29.98 3.09 -7.91
CA GLN A 274 29.15 2.22 -7.07
C GLN A 274 29.74 0.82 -6.87
N MET A 275 30.64 0.39 -7.76
CA MET A 275 31.19 -0.97 -7.84
C MET A 275 32.54 -1.14 -7.11
N GLY A 276 33.25 -0.05 -6.82
CA GLY A 276 34.62 -0.10 -6.29
C GLY A 276 35.68 -0.28 -7.38
N SER A 277 36.97 -0.12 -7.02
CA SER A 277 38.08 0.02 -7.98
C SER A 277 38.70 -1.29 -8.47
N GLU A 278 38.45 -2.42 -7.80
CA GLU A 278 39.14 -3.68 -8.06
C GLU A 278 38.22 -4.64 -8.84
N THR A 279 38.44 -4.76 -10.16
CA THR A 279 37.68 -5.64 -11.04
C THR A 279 38.13 -7.08 -10.89
N THR A 280 37.35 -7.90 -10.17
CA THR A 280 37.58 -9.33 -10.00
C THR A 280 36.50 -10.16 -10.70
N LEU A 281 36.73 -11.49 -10.85
CA LEU A 281 35.66 -12.44 -11.25
C LEU A 281 34.41 -12.23 -10.40
N THR A 282 34.60 -11.94 -9.13
CA THR A 282 33.52 -11.70 -8.18
C THR A 282 32.69 -10.47 -8.49
N SER A 283 33.34 -9.36 -8.86
CA SER A 283 32.65 -8.14 -9.33
C SER A 283 31.78 -8.42 -10.56
N LEU A 284 32.19 -9.35 -11.41
CA LEU A 284 31.42 -9.76 -12.58
C LEU A 284 30.14 -10.50 -12.21
N GLY A 285 30.20 -11.40 -11.21
CA GLY A 285 29.00 -12.03 -10.67
C GLY A 285 28.03 -11.03 -10.01
N GLU A 286 28.55 -10.02 -9.33
CA GLU A 286 27.72 -8.94 -8.78
C GLU A 286 27.04 -8.10 -9.87
N LEU A 287 27.72 -7.82 -10.99
CA LEU A 287 27.13 -7.15 -12.14
C LEU A 287 25.94 -7.94 -12.70
N LEU A 288 26.10 -9.25 -12.88
CA LEU A 288 25.04 -10.12 -13.36
C LEU A 288 23.84 -10.13 -12.42
N TYR A 289 24.09 -10.15 -11.11
CA TYR A 289 23.03 -10.05 -10.12
C TYR A 289 22.27 -8.72 -10.22
N LYS A 290 22.99 -7.59 -10.36
CA LYS A 290 22.38 -6.25 -10.55
C LYS A 290 21.64 -6.10 -11.87
N MET A 291 22.03 -6.83 -12.91
CA MET A 291 21.30 -6.92 -14.17
C MET A 291 19.97 -7.70 -14.06
N GLY A 292 19.73 -8.37 -12.93
CA GLY A 292 18.57 -9.24 -12.73
C GLY A 292 18.77 -10.67 -13.21
N ASN A 293 19.96 -11.02 -13.71
CA ASN A 293 20.32 -12.37 -14.17
C ASN A 293 20.74 -13.26 -12.99
N ARG A 294 19.84 -13.46 -12.03
CA ARG A 294 20.13 -14.10 -10.73
C ARG A 294 20.71 -15.51 -10.85
N ASP A 295 20.12 -16.36 -11.68
CA ASP A 295 20.54 -17.77 -11.80
C ASP A 295 21.92 -17.90 -12.47
N GLN A 296 22.18 -17.08 -13.48
CA GLN A 296 23.51 -16.99 -14.12
C GLN A 296 24.54 -16.43 -13.14
N ALA A 297 24.20 -15.38 -12.39
CA ALA A 297 25.07 -14.82 -11.36
C ALA A 297 25.43 -15.85 -10.29
N GLU A 298 24.45 -16.63 -9.83
CA GLU A 298 24.65 -17.70 -8.84
C GLU A 298 25.58 -18.78 -9.35
N SER A 299 25.25 -19.38 -10.51
CA SER A 299 26.05 -20.45 -11.12
C SER A 299 27.49 -19.99 -11.38
N PHE A 300 27.65 -18.77 -11.84
CA PHE A 300 28.94 -18.16 -12.09
C PHE A 300 29.75 -17.99 -10.80
N LEU A 301 29.15 -17.39 -9.76
CA LEU A 301 29.82 -17.16 -8.48
C LEU A 301 30.13 -18.48 -7.74
N ASP A 302 29.26 -19.48 -7.83
CA ASP A 302 29.52 -20.82 -7.28
C ASP A 302 30.74 -21.45 -7.96
N ARG A 303 30.83 -21.37 -9.31
CA ARG A 303 32.00 -21.85 -10.05
C ARG A 303 33.27 -21.12 -9.62
N VAL A 304 33.25 -19.79 -9.60
CA VAL A 304 34.40 -18.96 -9.22
C VAL A 304 34.89 -19.28 -7.80
N ASN A 305 33.96 -19.48 -6.86
CA ASN A 305 34.31 -19.83 -5.48
C ASN A 305 34.80 -21.28 -5.35
N SER A 306 34.33 -22.21 -6.19
CA SER A 306 34.80 -23.60 -6.20
C SER A 306 36.23 -23.76 -6.74
N GLU A 307 36.61 -22.92 -7.72
CA GLU A 307 37.94 -22.91 -8.33
C GLU A 307 39.00 -22.20 -7.45
N ARG A 308 38.55 -21.30 -6.57
CA ARG A 308 39.41 -20.56 -5.64
C ARG A 308 39.37 -21.21 -4.26
N SER A 309 40.25 -22.21 -4.04
CA SER A 309 40.34 -22.92 -2.76
C SER A 309 40.78 -22.05 -1.56
N ASP A 310 41.34 -20.86 -1.78
CA ASP A 310 42.02 -20.07 -0.73
C ASP A 310 41.60 -18.60 -0.57
N SER A 311 40.63 -18.05 -1.31
CA SER A 311 40.63 -16.58 -1.46
C SER A 311 40.05 -15.79 -0.27
N ASP A 312 40.84 -14.80 0.18
CA ASP A 312 40.50 -13.52 0.84
C ASP A 312 39.21 -12.81 0.35
N ASP A 313 38.63 -13.26 -0.77
CA ASP A 313 37.55 -12.58 -1.46
C ASP A 313 36.17 -12.92 -0.86
N THR A 314 35.91 -12.35 0.32
CA THR A 314 34.60 -12.41 0.99
C THR A 314 33.47 -11.75 0.19
N THR A 315 33.78 -11.02 -0.88
CA THR A 315 32.81 -10.31 -1.72
C THR A 315 31.89 -11.30 -2.44
N GLY A 316 32.43 -12.44 -2.90
CA GLY A 316 31.68 -13.39 -3.73
C GLY A 316 30.72 -14.21 -2.90
N LEU A 317 31.17 -14.64 -1.72
CA LEU A 317 30.30 -15.23 -0.72
C LEU A 317 29.23 -14.25 -0.23
N THR A 318 29.55 -12.95 -0.14
CA THR A 318 28.55 -11.94 0.22
C THR A 318 27.47 -11.82 -0.87
N ALA A 319 27.87 -11.76 -2.15
CA ALA A 319 26.93 -11.72 -3.28
C ALA A 319 26.07 -12.98 -3.36
N LEU A 320 26.65 -14.18 -3.22
CA LEU A 320 25.91 -15.43 -3.13
C LEU A 320 24.90 -15.44 -1.97
N GLY A 321 25.29 -14.89 -0.81
CA GLY A 321 24.39 -14.76 0.34
C GLY A 321 23.15 -13.92 0.02
N PHE A 322 23.31 -12.81 -0.71
CA PHE A 322 22.18 -11.97 -1.14
C PHE A 322 21.34 -12.64 -2.23
N ILE A 323 21.96 -13.32 -3.20
CA ILE A 323 21.23 -14.07 -4.23
C ILE A 323 20.38 -15.17 -3.58
N ALA A 324 20.95 -15.90 -2.63
CA ALA A 324 20.23 -16.94 -1.89
C ALA A 324 19.09 -16.34 -1.05
N LEU A 325 19.28 -15.17 -0.45
CA LEU A 325 18.23 -14.46 0.29
C LEU A 325 17.06 -14.06 -0.63
N ASP A 326 17.35 -13.54 -1.83
CA ASP A 326 16.35 -13.18 -2.85
C ASP A 326 15.56 -14.40 -3.37
N GLN A 327 16.15 -15.59 -3.33
CA GLN A 327 15.52 -16.86 -3.68
C GLN A 327 14.82 -17.52 -2.49
N GLU A 328 14.79 -16.87 -1.32
CA GLU A 328 14.28 -17.42 -0.04
C GLU A 328 15.02 -18.70 0.42
N ASN A 329 16.23 -18.93 -0.08
CA ASN A 329 17.11 -20.02 0.35
C ASN A 329 17.94 -19.59 1.57
N TYR A 330 17.27 -19.51 2.72
CA TYR A 330 17.86 -19.03 3.97
C TYR A 330 19.04 -19.87 4.46
N ASP A 331 19.06 -21.18 4.17
CA ASP A 331 20.16 -22.08 4.58
C ASP A 331 21.46 -21.71 3.85
N LYS A 332 21.42 -21.59 2.52
CA LYS A 332 22.58 -21.18 1.71
C LYS A 332 23.03 -19.76 2.07
N ALA A 333 22.08 -18.83 2.29
CA ALA A 333 22.40 -17.46 2.72
C ALA A 333 23.11 -17.43 4.08
N THR A 334 22.63 -18.23 5.04
CA THR A 334 23.24 -18.37 6.37
C THR A 334 24.66 -18.91 6.27
N GLU A 335 24.87 -19.97 5.48
CA GLU A 335 26.19 -20.55 5.27
C GLU A 335 27.17 -19.54 4.68
N CYS A 336 26.76 -18.83 3.63
CA CYS A 336 27.58 -17.83 2.95
C CYS A 336 27.99 -16.70 3.88
N PHE A 337 27.04 -16.07 4.58
CA PHE A 337 27.35 -14.97 5.49
C PHE A 337 28.14 -15.43 6.73
N ALA A 338 27.91 -16.65 7.22
CA ALA A 338 28.70 -17.22 8.32
C ALA A 338 30.17 -17.43 7.92
N LYS A 339 30.43 -17.96 6.72
CA LYS A 339 31.79 -18.07 6.17
C LYS A 339 32.47 -16.70 6.07
N VAL A 340 31.77 -15.69 5.55
CA VAL A 340 32.28 -14.31 5.46
C VAL A 340 32.64 -13.75 6.83
N LEU A 341 31.75 -13.88 7.81
CA LEU A 341 31.99 -13.35 9.16
C LEU A 341 33.15 -14.06 9.84
N ASN A 342 33.22 -15.39 9.75
CA ASN A 342 34.32 -16.16 10.34
C ASN A 342 35.66 -15.81 9.70
N TYR A 343 35.71 -15.71 8.38
CA TYR A 343 36.92 -15.27 7.67
C TYR A 343 37.39 -13.90 8.18
N ARG A 344 36.50 -12.89 8.15
CA ARG A 344 36.83 -11.54 8.59
C ARG A 344 37.24 -11.48 10.07
N LYS A 345 36.63 -12.29 10.95
CA LYS A 345 37.02 -12.35 12.37
C LYS A 345 38.42 -12.92 12.58
N THR A 346 38.85 -13.85 11.74
CA THR A 346 40.17 -14.48 11.84
C THR A 346 41.28 -13.52 11.42
N PHE A 347 41.06 -12.71 10.38
CA PHE A 347 42.13 -11.92 9.76
C PHE A 347 42.05 -10.41 10.05
N LEU A 348 40.92 -9.89 10.53
CA LEU A 348 40.74 -8.44 10.76
C LEU A 348 40.63 -8.09 12.26
N PRO A 349 41.05 -6.88 12.66
CA PRO A 349 40.91 -6.43 14.04
C PRO A 349 39.43 -6.29 14.45
N PRO A 350 39.06 -6.44 15.74
CA PRO A 350 37.67 -6.54 16.22
C PRO A 350 36.71 -5.38 15.88
N LYS A 351 37.21 -4.24 15.39
CA LYS A 351 36.42 -3.07 14.97
C LYS A 351 36.67 -2.64 13.53
N ALA A 352 37.24 -3.53 12.70
CA ALA A 352 37.41 -3.27 11.29
C ALA A 352 36.04 -3.07 10.60
N LEU A 353 35.95 -2.08 9.70
CA LEU A 353 34.71 -1.79 8.96
C LEU A 353 34.10 -3.02 8.27
N PRO A 354 34.88 -3.93 7.62
CA PRO A 354 34.30 -5.12 6.99
C PRO A 354 33.55 -6.04 7.96
N LEU A 355 33.91 -6.07 9.25
CA LEU A 355 33.15 -6.82 10.26
C LEU A 355 31.78 -6.18 10.51
N GLY A 356 31.72 -4.85 10.54
CA GLY A 356 30.46 -4.11 10.65
C GLY A 356 29.49 -4.44 9.51
N TYR A 357 29.99 -4.46 8.27
CA TYR A 357 29.18 -4.86 7.10
C TYR A 357 28.71 -6.32 7.19
N ALA A 358 29.58 -7.25 7.60
CA ALA A 358 29.20 -8.65 7.76
C ALA A 358 28.10 -8.82 8.83
N HIS A 359 28.22 -8.13 9.97
CA HIS A 359 27.18 -8.12 10.98
C HIS A 359 25.87 -7.52 10.48
N ASN A 360 25.90 -6.42 9.71
CA ASN A 360 24.69 -5.84 9.13
C ASN A 360 23.98 -6.82 8.19
N ASN A 361 24.71 -7.51 7.31
CA ASN A 361 24.14 -8.44 6.34
C ASN A 361 23.51 -9.66 7.03
N ILE A 362 24.15 -10.20 8.06
CA ILE A 362 23.56 -11.27 8.88
C ILE A 362 22.33 -10.77 9.65
N GLY A 363 22.35 -9.50 10.09
CA GLY A 363 21.18 -8.88 10.70
C GLY A 363 19.98 -8.85 9.75
N LEU A 364 20.19 -8.48 8.49
CA LEU A 364 19.16 -8.48 7.44
C LEU A 364 18.63 -9.90 7.17
N LEU A 365 19.53 -10.89 7.04
CA LEU A 365 19.14 -12.30 6.90
C LEU A 365 18.18 -12.73 8.02
N TYR A 366 18.54 -12.48 9.28
CA TYR A 366 17.68 -12.89 10.40
C TYR A 366 16.39 -12.08 10.50
N ASP A 367 16.36 -10.83 10.02
CA ASP A 367 15.14 -10.03 9.95
C ASP A 367 14.14 -10.64 8.95
N GLU A 368 14.61 -11.02 7.76
CA GLU A 368 13.80 -11.73 6.75
C GLU A 368 13.29 -13.08 7.26
N MET A 369 14.12 -13.82 8.01
CA MET A 369 13.71 -15.06 8.69
C MET A 369 12.76 -14.83 9.88
N ARG A 370 12.45 -13.57 10.22
CA ARG A 370 11.67 -13.15 11.41
C ARG A 370 12.29 -13.58 12.74
N GLU A 371 13.59 -13.84 12.76
CA GLU A 371 14.39 -14.13 13.94
C GLU A 371 14.89 -12.83 14.60
N TYR A 372 13.95 -11.99 15.03
CA TYR A 372 14.19 -10.60 15.44
C TYR A 372 15.27 -10.43 16.53
N LEU A 373 15.38 -11.36 17.49
CA LEU A 373 16.39 -11.29 18.55
C LEU A 373 17.81 -11.45 17.99
N LYS A 374 18.00 -12.36 17.03
CA LYS A 374 19.29 -12.55 16.36
C LYS A 374 19.59 -11.34 15.48
N ALA A 375 18.60 -10.84 14.73
CA ALA A 375 18.72 -9.63 13.92
C ALA A 375 19.19 -8.43 14.76
N LEU A 376 18.52 -8.14 15.88
CA LEU A 376 18.90 -7.07 16.80
C LEU A 376 20.32 -7.22 17.35
N THR A 377 20.74 -8.45 17.65
CA THR A 377 22.09 -8.73 18.15
C THR A 377 23.14 -8.34 17.10
N HIS A 378 22.92 -8.75 15.86
CA HIS A 378 23.81 -8.46 14.75
C HIS A 378 23.81 -6.98 14.35
N PHE A 379 22.64 -6.34 14.26
CA PHE A 379 22.56 -4.90 13.97
C PHE A 379 23.21 -4.04 15.07
N LYS A 380 23.06 -4.39 16.35
CA LYS A 380 23.76 -3.69 17.44
C LYS A 380 25.28 -3.86 17.36
N ALA A 381 25.75 -5.04 16.98
CA ALA A 381 27.18 -5.27 16.75
C ALA A 381 27.71 -4.42 15.59
N ALA A 382 26.97 -4.38 14.46
CA ALA A 382 27.30 -3.53 13.32
C ALA A 382 27.33 -2.04 13.71
N LEU A 383 26.32 -1.58 14.43
CA LEU A 383 26.24 -0.20 14.92
C LEU A 383 27.42 0.17 15.81
N ASN A 384 27.83 -0.72 16.74
CA ASN A 384 28.98 -0.47 17.61
C ASN A 384 30.28 -0.29 16.79
N ILE A 385 30.50 -1.14 15.79
CA ILE A 385 31.68 -1.06 14.92
C ILE A 385 31.64 0.23 14.10
N PHE A 386 30.52 0.55 13.46
CA PHE A 386 30.41 1.74 12.62
C PHE A 386 30.51 3.04 13.43
N SER A 387 29.87 3.13 14.59
CA SER A 387 29.97 4.29 15.47
C SER A 387 31.37 4.49 16.05
N PHE A 388 32.21 3.44 16.08
CA PHE A 388 33.61 3.56 16.49
C PHE A 388 34.51 3.99 15.32
N SER A 389 34.28 3.44 14.14
CA SER A 389 35.21 3.54 13.00
C SER A 389 34.84 4.61 11.98
N LEU A 390 33.63 5.18 12.04
CA LEU A 390 33.11 6.21 11.14
C LEU A 390 32.75 7.48 11.91
N ILE A 391 32.71 8.61 11.21
CA ILE A 391 32.16 9.86 11.74
C ILE A 391 30.66 9.67 12.00
N ASN A 392 30.12 10.25 13.10
CA ASN A 392 28.76 10.01 13.57
C ASN A 392 27.64 10.27 12.54
N ASP A 393 27.84 11.19 11.60
CA ASP A 393 26.87 11.51 10.54
C ASP A 393 27.08 10.65 9.26
N ASN A 394 27.80 9.53 9.35
CA ASN A 394 28.00 8.64 8.20
C ASN A 394 26.68 7.94 7.81
N PRO A 395 26.28 7.95 6.51
CA PRO A 395 25.06 7.31 6.02
C PRO A 395 24.89 5.85 6.43
N MET A 396 25.98 5.08 6.56
CA MET A 396 25.91 3.67 6.98
C MET A 396 25.37 3.52 8.40
N ILE A 397 25.67 4.45 9.31
CA ILE A 397 25.09 4.46 10.66
C ILE A 397 23.58 4.71 10.56
N GLY A 398 23.16 5.64 9.70
CA GLY A 398 21.75 5.89 9.38
C GLY A 398 21.03 4.64 8.88
N LYS A 399 21.63 3.87 7.96
CA LYS A 399 21.07 2.61 7.46
C LYS A 399 20.87 1.58 8.57
N VAL A 400 21.88 1.39 9.44
CA VAL A 400 21.75 0.44 10.56
C VAL A 400 20.68 0.89 11.57
N TYR A 401 20.53 2.19 11.82
CA TYR A 401 19.41 2.69 12.63
C TYR A 401 18.05 2.42 11.98
N GLY A 402 17.93 2.58 10.66
CA GLY A 402 16.73 2.21 9.92
C GLY A 402 16.38 0.73 10.10
N ASN A 403 17.36 -0.16 9.95
CA ASN A 403 17.18 -1.61 10.14
C ASN A 403 16.76 -1.95 11.58
N LEU A 404 17.42 -1.36 12.58
CA LEU A 404 17.01 -1.52 13.98
C LEU A 404 15.57 -1.07 14.20
N ALA A 405 15.18 0.07 13.61
CA ALA A 405 13.83 0.59 13.75
C ALA A 405 12.78 -0.36 13.15
N ASN A 406 13.05 -0.94 11.98
CA ASN A 406 12.16 -1.94 11.36
C ASN A 406 11.94 -3.14 12.30
N VAL A 407 13.02 -3.74 12.82
CA VAL A 407 12.92 -4.87 13.75
C VAL A 407 12.17 -4.50 15.04
N TYR A 408 12.39 -3.30 15.58
CA TYR A 408 11.65 -2.81 16.74
C TYR A 408 10.16 -2.55 16.43
N GLY A 409 9.83 -2.17 15.19
CA GLY A 409 8.45 -2.06 14.73
C GLY A 409 7.74 -3.41 14.68
N GLU A 410 8.37 -4.42 14.07
CA GLU A 410 7.86 -5.80 14.00
C GLU A 410 7.67 -6.43 15.39
N THR A 411 8.54 -6.08 16.35
CA THR A 411 8.44 -6.55 17.75
C THR A 411 7.54 -5.68 18.64
N GLN A 412 6.77 -4.76 18.06
CA GLN A 412 5.82 -3.84 18.74
C GLN A 412 6.45 -2.96 19.83
N GLN A 413 7.76 -2.67 19.71
CA GLN A 413 8.50 -1.77 20.59
C GLN A 413 8.49 -0.36 20.02
N THR A 414 7.34 0.32 20.19
CA THR A 414 6.99 1.57 19.52
C THR A 414 7.95 2.72 19.81
N ASP A 415 8.45 2.84 21.04
CA ASP A 415 9.31 3.95 21.46
C ASP A 415 10.71 3.81 20.88
N GLN A 416 11.30 2.61 20.92
CA GLN A 416 12.60 2.34 20.29
C GLN A 416 12.52 2.51 18.77
N CYS A 417 11.45 1.99 18.16
CA CYS A 417 11.21 2.10 16.72
C CYS A 417 11.25 3.57 16.26
N LEU A 418 10.44 4.44 16.89
CA LEU A 418 10.40 5.86 16.56
C LEU A 418 11.74 6.56 16.81
N ALA A 419 12.38 6.28 17.95
CA ALA A 419 13.66 6.89 18.30
C ALA A 419 14.75 6.57 17.28
N TYR A 420 14.83 5.33 16.79
CA TYR A 420 15.81 4.95 15.77
C TYR A 420 15.45 5.46 14.37
N MET A 421 14.17 5.50 13.99
CA MET A 421 13.74 6.14 12.74
C MET A 421 14.12 7.63 12.67
N LEU A 422 13.93 8.37 13.76
CA LEU A 422 14.29 9.79 13.82
C LEU A 422 15.81 10.00 13.74
N LYS A 423 16.61 9.13 14.37
CA LYS A 423 18.07 9.16 14.24
C LYS A 423 18.53 8.85 12.82
N ALA A 424 17.94 7.85 12.18
CA ALA A 424 18.23 7.54 10.78
C ALA A 424 17.91 8.73 9.86
N LEU A 425 16.75 9.37 10.06
CA LEU A 425 16.35 10.54 9.29
C LEU A 425 17.32 11.73 9.48
N ASP A 426 17.72 12.02 10.72
CA ASP A 426 18.67 13.12 11.02
C ASP A 426 20.01 12.92 10.30
N ILE A 427 20.57 11.71 10.38
CA ILE A 427 21.83 11.36 9.71
C ILE A 427 21.69 11.46 8.19
N MET A 428 20.64 10.87 7.60
CA MET A 428 20.44 10.90 6.14
C MET A 428 20.22 12.32 5.62
N THR A 429 19.50 13.13 6.38
CA THR A 429 19.27 14.55 6.05
C THR A 429 20.57 15.35 6.09
N LYS A 430 21.43 15.13 7.09
CA LYS A 430 22.74 15.80 7.16
C LYS A 430 23.70 15.35 6.07
N ALA A 431 23.72 14.05 5.76
CA ALA A 431 24.68 13.49 4.84
C ALA A 431 24.34 13.75 3.36
N HIS A 432 23.06 13.72 3.01
CA HIS A 432 22.62 13.81 1.61
C HIS A 432 21.67 14.98 1.33
N GLY A 433 21.22 15.69 2.36
CA GLY A 433 20.22 16.75 2.25
C GLY A 433 18.77 16.24 2.27
N ASP A 434 17.84 17.19 2.32
CA ASP A 434 16.39 16.93 2.41
C ASP A 434 15.76 16.32 1.14
N ARG A 435 16.48 16.34 0.02
CA ARG A 435 15.98 15.93 -1.30
C ARG A 435 16.76 14.74 -1.87
N HIS A 436 17.14 13.80 -0.99
CA HIS A 436 17.78 12.55 -1.39
C HIS A 436 16.82 11.35 -1.25
N GLU A 437 17.04 10.32 -2.06
CA GLU A 437 16.23 9.10 -2.04
C GLU A 437 16.27 8.38 -0.68
N ASP A 438 17.45 8.26 -0.07
CA ASP A 438 17.58 7.68 1.28
C ASP A 438 16.76 8.45 2.32
N THR A 439 16.73 9.79 2.23
CA THR A 439 15.90 10.64 3.08
C THR A 439 14.41 10.38 2.82
N ALA A 440 14.01 10.15 1.57
CA ALA A 440 12.65 9.78 1.21
C ALA A 440 12.25 8.40 1.77
N ALA A 441 13.18 7.43 1.79
CA ALA A 441 12.96 6.13 2.41
C ALA A 441 12.69 6.26 3.91
N CYS A 442 13.44 7.10 4.64
CA CYS A 442 13.17 7.40 6.05
C CYS A 442 11.76 7.98 6.26
N TYR A 443 11.34 8.95 5.45
CA TYR A 443 9.98 9.49 5.51
C TYR A 443 8.91 8.44 5.20
N ASN A 444 9.16 7.56 4.23
CA ASN A 444 8.22 6.49 3.94
C ASN A 444 8.04 5.55 5.14
N ASN A 445 9.12 5.17 5.81
CA ASN A 445 9.06 4.31 6.99
C ASN A 445 8.37 4.98 8.18
N LEU A 446 8.63 6.28 8.41
CA LEU A 446 7.87 7.06 9.39
C LEU A 446 6.38 7.12 9.06
N GLY A 447 6.03 7.23 7.78
CA GLY A 447 4.63 7.17 7.32
C GLY A 447 3.97 5.85 7.69
N THR A 448 4.65 4.73 7.42
CA THR A 448 4.19 3.38 7.77
C THR A 448 4.01 3.25 9.29
N TYR A 449 4.98 3.71 10.08
CA TYR A 449 4.90 3.71 11.53
C TYR A 449 3.66 4.46 12.04
N TYR A 450 3.44 5.70 11.58
CA TYR A 450 2.28 6.47 12.01
C TYR A 450 0.95 5.85 11.58
N ARG A 451 0.91 5.20 10.40
CA ARG A 451 -0.26 4.44 9.97
C ARG A 451 -0.57 3.31 10.94
N ASP A 452 0.44 2.55 11.35
CA ASP A 452 0.28 1.41 12.25
C ASP A 452 -0.14 1.87 13.66
N GLN A 453 0.25 3.08 14.06
CA GLN A 453 -0.25 3.77 15.26
C GLN A 453 -1.63 4.44 15.08
N LYS A 454 -2.28 4.25 13.92
CA LYS A 454 -3.57 4.87 13.54
C LYS A 454 -3.55 6.42 13.51
N MET A 455 -2.36 7.02 13.45
CA MET A 455 -2.12 8.46 13.28
C MET A 455 -2.09 8.79 11.79
N TYR A 456 -3.24 8.68 11.13
CA TYR A 456 -3.33 8.70 9.66
C TYR A 456 -2.92 10.04 9.04
N ASN A 457 -3.12 11.17 9.73
CA ASN A 457 -2.72 12.49 9.22
C ASN A 457 -1.20 12.64 9.17
N GLU A 458 -0.51 12.19 10.22
CA GLU A 458 0.95 12.14 10.31
C GLU A 458 1.52 11.14 9.30
N ALA A 459 0.85 10.00 9.11
CA ALA A 459 1.21 9.03 8.08
C ALA A 459 1.16 9.66 6.68
N LEU A 460 0.04 10.33 6.33
CA LEU A 460 -0.11 11.04 5.06
C LEU A 460 0.93 12.14 4.88
N LYS A 461 1.23 12.92 5.93
CA LYS A 461 2.26 13.97 5.86
C LYS A 461 3.63 13.39 5.47
N ASN A 462 4.02 12.29 6.10
CA ASN A 462 5.32 11.66 5.86
C ASN A 462 5.36 10.95 4.49
N HIS A 463 4.34 10.17 4.14
CA HIS A 463 4.27 9.53 2.81
C HIS A 463 4.19 10.56 1.68
N LYS A 464 3.47 11.68 1.84
CA LYS A 464 3.43 12.77 0.86
C LYS A 464 4.78 13.48 0.71
N LYS A 465 5.56 13.59 1.79
CA LYS A 465 6.93 14.11 1.70
C LYS A 465 7.85 13.13 0.96
N ALA A 466 7.73 11.83 1.24
CA ALA A 466 8.50 10.79 0.55
C ALA A 466 8.21 10.75 -0.96
N ILE A 467 6.93 10.75 -1.36
CA ILE A 467 6.56 10.71 -2.78
C ILE A 467 6.98 11.98 -3.51
N MET A 468 6.87 13.16 -2.89
CA MET A 468 7.34 14.42 -3.48
C MET A 468 8.84 14.35 -3.80
N ILE A 469 9.66 13.83 -2.87
CA ILE A 469 11.10 13.68 -3.12
C ILE A 469 11.32 12.67 -4.26
N ARG A 470 10.69 11.50 -4.20
CA ARG A 470 10.83 10.44 -5.21
C ARG A 470 10.42 10.91 -6.61
N GLU A 471 9.31 11.61 -6.76
CA GLU A 471 8.88 12.20 -8.03
C GLU A 471 9.86 13.25 -8.59
N THR A 472 10.65 13.90 -7.73
CA THR A 472 11.65 14.89 -8.17
C THR A 472 13.00 14.27 -8.54
N VAL A 473 13.38 13.13 -7.96
CA VAL A 473 14.73 12.56 -8.11
C VAL A 473 14.78 11.25 -8.90
N LEU A 474 13.63 10.58 -9.09
CA LEU A 474 13.52 9.29 -9.78
C LEU A 474 12.73 9.43 -11.10
N PRO A 475 12.91 8.50 -12.06
CA PRO A 475 12.04 8.40 -13.23
C PRO A 475 10.58 8.26 -12.83
N LYS A 476 9.66 8.83 -13.62
CA LYS A 476 8.22 8.79 -13.32
C LYS A 476 7.63 7.39 -13.18
N ASP A 477 8.28 6.40 -13.78
CA ASP A 477 7.90 4.99 -13.77
C ASP A 477 8.78 4.15 -12.83
N HIS A 478 9.47 4.76 -11.85
CA HIS A 478 10.25 4.04 -10.85
C HIS A 478 9.35 3.28 -9.86
N LEU A 479 9.77 2.09 -9.45
CA LEU A 479 8.96 1.22 -8.58
C LEU A 479 8.73 1.81 -7.19
N ASP A 480 9.67 2.61 -6.66
CA ASP A 480 9.50 3.27 -5.37
C ASP A 480 8.43 4.37 -5.37
N ILE A 481 8.18 5.00 -6.52
CA ILE A 481 7.02 5.90 -6.69
C ILE A 481 5.74 5.06 -6.58
N ALA A 482 5.70 3.91 -7.25
CA ALA A 482 4.55 3.01 -7.18
C ALA A 482 4.31 2.49 -5.75
N HIS A 483 5.36 2.16 -5.00
CA HIS A 483 5.25 1.75 -3.59
C HIS A 483 4.71 2.86 -2.70
N SER A 484 5.19 4.10 -2.89
CA SER A 484 4.67 5.25 -2.15
C SER A 484 3.19 5.51 -2.45
N TYR A 485 2.75 5.43 -3.71
CA TYR A 485 1.33 5.55 -4.03
C TYR A 485 0.49 4.45 -3.37
N ASN A 486 0.97 3.20 -3.40
CA ASN A 486 0.30 2.10 -2.70
C ASN A 486 0.15 2.39 -1.20
N ASN A 487 1.21 2.85 -0.53
CA ASN A 487 1.17 3.17 0.90
C ASN A 487 0.19 4.30 1.21
N ILE A 488 0.15 5.35 0.39
CA ILE A 488 -0.84 6.44 0.52
C ILE A 488 -2.26 5.90 0.33
N GLY A 489 -2.47 5.02 -0.66
CA GLY A 489 -3.74 4.35 -0.91
C GLY A 489 -4.24 3.56 0.31
N VAL A 490 -3.35 2.80 0.95
CA VAL A 490 -3.66 2.05 2.19
C VAL A 490 -4.08 3.01 3.31
N VAL A 491 -3.40 4.14 3.50
CA VAL A 491 -3.78 5.10 4.55
C VAL A 491 -5.18 5.67 4.31
N TYR A 492 -5.50 6.05 3.07
CA TYR A 492 -6.85 6.53 2.72
C TYR A 492 -7.91 5.43 2.89
N GLU A 493 -7.59 4.18 2.57
CA GLU A 493 -8.46 3.04 2.85
C GLU A 493 -8.73 2.88 4.34
N CYS A 494 -7.70 2.98 5.21
CA CYS A 494 -7.87 2.95 6.67
C CYS A 494 -8.73 4.11 7.20
N MET A 495 -8.77 5.24 6.47
CA MET A 495 -9.63 6.39 6.77
C MET A 495 -11.06 6.26 6.20
N ASN A 496 -11.37 5.19 5.48
CA ASN A 496 -12.60 4.98 4.70
C ASN A 496 -12.82 5.99 3.55
N GLU A 497 -11.75 6.63 3.05
CA GLU A 497 -11.79 7.47 1.85
C GLU A 497 -11.53 6.63 0.59
N PHE A 498 -12.47 5.75 0.26
CA PHE A 498 -12.24 4.71 -0.74
C PHE A 498 -12.02 5.22 -2.16
N ASP A 499 -12.68 6.30 -2.57
CA ASP A 499 -12.46 6.90 -3.90
C ASP A 499 -11.02 7.42 -4.04
N THR A 500 -10.49 8.06 -2.99
CA THR A 500 -9.12 8.55 -2.95
C THR A 500 -8.14 7.38 -2.96
N ALA A 501 -8.40 6.34 -2.16
CA ALA A 501 -7.58 5.12 -2.12
C ALA A 501 -7.51 4.43 -3.50
N ALA A 502 -8.65 4.31 -4.19
CA ALA A 502 -8.73 3.68 -5.51
C ALA A 502 -7.88 4.41 -6.55
N ASN A 503 -7.86 5.75 -6.52
CA ASN A 503 -7.02 6.55 -7.41
C ASN A 503 -5.52 6.29 -7.18
N TYR A 504 -5.08 6.20 -5.93
CA TYR A 504 -3.68 5.91 -5.60
C TYR A 504 -3.27 4.48 -5.95
N TYR A 505 -4.14 3.48 -5.71
CA TYR A 505 -3.88 2.11 -6.16
C TYR A 505 -3.77 2.02 -7.68
N LYS A 506 -4.60 2.76 -8.43
CA LYS A 506 -4.51 2.83 -9.89
C LYS A 506 -3.16 3.39 -10.37
N LEU A 507 -2.70 4.50 -9.79
CA LEU A 507 -1.39 5.07 -10.12
C LEU A 507 -0.24 4.07 -9.85
N SER A 508 -0.31 3.35 -8.73
CA SER A 508 0.66 2.29 -8.41
C SER A 508 0.63 1.13 -9.43
N LEU A 509 -0.57 0.65 -9.78
CA LEU A 509 -0.76 -0.43 -10.75
C LEU A 509 -0.26 -0.07 -12.14
N ASP A 510 -0.46 1.17 -12.59
CA ASP A 510 -0.01 1.61 -13.92
C ASP A 510 1.52 1.54 -14.05
N ILE A 511 2.26 1.97 -13.03
CA ILE A 511 3.72 1.87 -13.00
C ILE A 511 4.15 0.41 -12.90
N LYS A 512 3.62 -0.36 -11.92
CA LYS A 512 4.01 -1.76 -11.71
C LYS A 512 3.72 -2.63 -12.93
N ARG A 513 2.59 -2.42 -13.60
CA ARG A 513 2.23 -3.12 -14.84
C ARG A 513 3.26 -2.88 -15.95
N THR A 514 3.69 -1.62 -16.10
CA THR A 514 4.62 -1.21 -17.15
C THR A 514 6.02 -1.77 -16.88
N ARG A 515 6.46 -1.80 -15.62
CA ARG A 515 7.83 -2.20 -15.24
C ARG A 515 8.03 -3.69 -14.94
N LEU A 516 7.07 -4.32 -14.28
CA LEU A 516 7.21 -5.70 -13.78
C LEU A 516 6.37 -6.70 -14.57
N GLY A 517 5.41 -6.22 -15.36
CA GLY A 517 4.37 -7.06 -15.94
C GLY A 517 3.36 -7.57 -14.91
N LYS A 518 2.29 -8.21 -15.40
CA LYS A 518 1.15 -8.64 -14.57
C LYS A 518 1.43 -9.89 -13.72
N SER A 519 2.46 -10.67 -14.06
CA SER A 519 2.79 -11.92 -13.37
C SER A 519 3.51 -11.71 -12.04
N HIS A 520 4.14 -10.54 -11.85
CA HIS A 520 4.96 -10.24 -10.69
C HIS A 520 4.14 -10.10 -9.39
N SER A 521 4.69 -10.61 -8.28
CA SER A 521 4.06 -10.62 -6.95
C SER A 521 3.62 -9.22 -6.49
N SER A 522 4.52 -8.23 -6.55
CA SER A 522 4.21 -6.84 -6.18
C SER A 522 3.03 -6.22 -6.97
N TYR A 523 2.84 -6.55 -8.25
CA TYR A 523 1.66 -6.13 -9.01
C TYR A 523 0.39 -6.80 -8.49
N LYS A 524 0.45 -8.13 -8.27
CA LYS A 524 -0.68 -8.92 -7.76
C LYS A 524 -1.13 -8.45 -6.37
N ILE A 525 -0.21 -8.11 -5.48
CA ILE A 525 -0.54 -7.60 -4.14
C ILE A 525 -1.31 -6.28 -4.22
N THR A 526 -0.84 -5.31 -5.03
CA THR A 526 -1.58 -4.04 -5.18
C THR A 526 -2.91 -4.24 -5.89
N LEU A 527 -3.01 -5.19 -6.83
CA LEU A 527 -4.27 -5.52 -7.47
C LEU A 527 -5.26 -6.10 -6.45
N GLN A 528 -4.80 -7.03 -5.61
CA GLN A 528 -5.60 -7.58 -4.52
C GLN A 528 -6.11 -6.48 -3.58
N ASN A 529 -5.23 -5.56 -3.15
CA ASN A 529 -5.65 -4.42 -2.31
C ASN A 529 -6.73 -3.58 -2.99
N SER A 530 -6.60 -3.32 -4.30
CA SER A 530 -7.62 -2.59 -5.07
C SER A 530 -8.94 -3.36 -5.21
N GLU A 531 -8.90 -4.69 -5.30
CA GLU A 531 -10.08 -5.55 -5.37
C GLU A 531 -10.78 -5.64 -4.01
N ASP A 532 -10.02 -5.78 -2.93
CA ASP A 532 -10.53 -5.77 -1.55
C ASP A 532 -11.20 -4.44 -1.22
N LEU A 533 -10.59 -3.32 -1.62
CA LEU A 533 -11.20 -2.00 -1.54
C LEU A 533 -12.53 -1.94 -2.29
N ARG A 534 -12.61 -2.50 -3.49
CA ARG A 534 -13.84 -2.57 -4.29
C ARG A 534 -14.91 -3.41 -3.60
N ASN A 535 -14.54 -4.51 -2.97
CA ASN A 535 -15.44 -5.33 -2.18
C ASN A 535 -15.97 -4.58 -0.95
N LYS A 536 -15.12 -3.81 -0.26
CA LYS A 536 -15.53 -2.92 0.86
C LYS A 536 -16.49 -1.83 0.38
N MET A 537 -16.24 -1.21 -0.78
CA MET A 537 -17.17 -0.25 -1.40
C MET A 537 -18.52 -0.90 -1.76
N ASN A 538 -18.51 -2.13 -2.26
CA ASN A 538 -19.73 -2.88 -2.58
C ASN A 538 -20.52 -3.30 -1.33
N GLN A 539 -19.84 -3.64 -0.22
CA GLN A 539 -20.48 -4.02 1.04
C GLN A 539 -21.15 -2.82 1.76
N GLN A 540 -20.65 -1.61 1.56
CA GLN A 540 -21.25 -0.38 2.11
C GLN A 540 -22.39 0.19 1.26
N THR A 541 -22.71 -0.39 0.10
CA THR A 541 -23.70 0.12 -0.87
C THR A 541 -24.96 -0.73 -0.94
N THR A 542 -25.66 -0.93 0.19
CA THR A 542 -27.00 -1.57 0.19
C THR A 542 -28.02 -0.63 -0.48
N LYS A 543 -28.65 -1.04 -1.58
CA LYS A 543 -29.73 -0.26 -2.22
C LYS A 543 -31.06 -0.57 -1.53
N ILE A 544 -31.71 0.46 -0.98
CA ILE A 544 -32.95 0.34 -0.20
C ILE A 544 -34.14 0.82 -1.04
N ALA A 545 -35.29 0.15 -0.98
CA ALA A 545 -36.57 0.68 -1.47
C ALA A 545 -37.56 0.98 -0.34
N LEU A 546 -38.25 2.11 -0.42
CA LEU A 546 -39.36 2.51 0.45
C LEU A 546 -40.66 2.49 -0.35
N PHE A 547 -41.59 1.61 0.01
CA PHE A 547 -42.95 1.57 -0.54
C PHE A 547 -43.91 2.26 0.42
N MET A 548 -44.56 3.33 -0.04
CA MET A 548 -45.56 4.07 0.74
C MET A 548 -46.96 3.59 0.38
N VAL A 549 -47.66 2.98 1.33
CA VAL A 549 -48.96 2.31 1.15
C VAL A 549 -49.97 2.90 2.15
N GLY A 550 -51.20 3.22 1.70
CA GLY A 550 -52.20 3.81 2.59
C GLY A 550 -53.37 4.45 1.86
N ARG A 551 -54.44 4.82 2.57
CA ARG A 551 -55.66 5.41 1.99
C ARG A 551 -55.41 6.73 1.24
N THR A 552 -56.39 7.11 0.44
CA THR A 552 -56.41 8.43 -0.22
C THR A 552 -56.37 9.54 0.85
N GLN A 553 -55.63 10.63 0.60
CA GLN A 553 -55.46 11.79 1.52
C GLN A 553 -54.69 11.56 2.84
N THR A 554 -53.94 10.46 3.00
CA THR A 554 -53.17 10.19 4.24
C THR A 554 -51.74 10.78 4.28
N GLY A 555 -51.36 11.66 3.34
CA GLY A 555 -50.04 12.32 3.39
C GLY A 555 -48.89 11.62 2.65
N LYS A 556 -49.13 10.49 1.96
CA LYS A 556 -48.08 9.68 1.30
C LYS A 556 -47.20 10.48 0.34
N SER A 557 -47.80 11.22 -0.59
CA SER A 557 -47.05 11.97 -1.60
C SER A 557 -46.26 13.11 -0.95
N SER A 558 -46.80 13.77 0.08
CA SER A 558 -46.08 14.77 0.87
C SER A 558 -44.86 14.18 1.59
N PHE A 559 -45.01 13.01 2.21
CA PHE A 559 -43.90 12.27 2.83
C PHE A 559 -42.84 11.86 1.79
N GLY A 560 -43.27 11.34 0.64
CA GLY A 560 -42.36 11.00 -0.46
C GLY A 560 -41.53 12.19 -0.94
N ASN A 561 -42.15 13.37 -1.09
CA ASN A 561 -41.43 14.59 -1.48
C ASN A 561 -40.42 15.04 -0.43
N LEU A 562 -40.73 14.87 0.85
CA LEU A 562 -39.83 15.20 1.95
C LEU A 562 -38.57 14.33 1.92
N VAL A 563 -38.74 13.01 1.89
CA VAL A 563 -37.62 12.06 1.87
C VAL A 563 -36.76 12.24 0.62
N ALA A 564 -37.39 12.61 -0.52
CA ALA A 564 -36.68 12.87 -1.76
C ALA A 564 -36.00 14.24 -1.85
N GLY A 565 -36.34 15.21 -0.98
CA GLY A 565 -35.73 16.55 -0.97
C GLY A 565 -36.30 17.59 -1.96
N GLU A 566 -37.60 17.49 -2.31
CA GLU A 566 -38.37 18.29 -3.31
C GLU A 566 -38.06 17.99 -4.79
N LYS A 567 -38.96 17.90 -5.79
CA LYS A 567 -40.44 17.85 -5.95
C LYS A 567 -40.80 16.63 -6.82
N VAL A 568 -40.56 15.41 -6.37
CA VAL A 568 -40.64 14.25 -7.29
C VAL A 568 -42.05 13.66 -7.43
N PHE A 569 -42.96 13.95 -6.50
CA PHE A 569 -44.32 13.36 -6.47
C PHE A 569 -45.50 14.37 -6.40
N LYS A 570 -45.30 15.57 -5.81
CA LYS A 570 -46.27 16.64 -5.39
C LYS A 570 -47.81 16.40 -5.44
N SER A 571 -48.48 16.43 -4.28
CA SER A 571 -49.89 16.87 -4.12
C SER A 571 -49.94 18.23 -3.39
N GLY A 572 -50.66 19.23 -3.91
CA GLY A 572 -50.64 20.58 -3.32
C GLY A 572 -51.91 21.41 -3.41
N ARG A 573 -53.05 20.86 -3.90
CA ARG A 573 -54.36 21.55 -3.97
C ARG A 573 -55.52 20.74 -4.58
N ALA A 574 -55.40 19.42 -4.76
CA ALA A 574 -56.43 18.65 -5.45
C ALA A 574 -57.34 17.93 -4.46
N ILE A 575 -58.58 18.41 -4.35
CA ILE A 575 -59.70 17.76 -3.64
C ILE A 575 -59.95 16.32 -4.17
N ASN A 576 -59.44 16.01 -5.37
CA ASN A 576 -59.51 14.69 -6.02
C ASN A 576 -58.19 13.88 -5.96
N GLY A 577 -57.37 14.07 -4.92
CA GLY A 577 -56.03 13.51 -4.80
C GLY A 577 -55.94 11.98 -4.72
N VAL A 578 -56.02 11.28 -5.86
CA VAL A 578 -55.66 9.87 -6.00
C VAL A 578 -54.60 9.75 -7.09
N THR A 579 -53.35 9.44 -6.74
CA THR A 579 -52.35 8.92 -7.68
C THR A 579 -52.93 7.64 -8.30
N LYS A 580 -53.21 7.62 -9.61
CA LYS A 580 -53.84 6.45 -10.28
C LYS A 580 -52.84 5.33 -10.60
N GLU A 581 -51.55 5.64 -10.62
CA GLU A 581 -50.44 4.72 -10.90
C GLU A 581 -49.30 4.94 -9.91
N CYS A 582 -48.43 3.92 -9.72
CA CYS A 582 -47.26 4.05 -8.86
C CYS A 582 -46.24 5.03 -9.45
N GLN A 583 -45.78 5.98 -8.65
CA GLN A 583 -44.70 6.89 -9.03
C GLN A 583 -43.39 6.45 -8.36
N LEU A 584 -42.26 6.58 -9.07
CA LEU A 584 -40.94 6.19 -8.57
C LEU A 584 -39.96 7.34 -8.65
N SER A 585 -39.13 7.46 -7.62
CA SER A 585 -37.99 8.35 -7.57
C SER A 585 -36.77 7.61 -7.05
N GLU A 586 -35.64 7.78 -7.71
CA GLU A 586 -34.35 7.31 -7.19
C GLU A 586 -33.58 8.50 -6.64
N VAL A 587 -33.25 8.46 -5.34
CA VAL A 587 -32.45 9.48 -4.66
C VAL A 587 -31.27 8.81 -3.98
N LYS A 588 -30.07 8.98 -4.55
CA LYS A 588 -28.83 8.36 -4.07
C LYS A 588 -28.96 6.82 -3.92
N MET A 589 -28.96 6.31 -2.68
CA MET A 589 -29.04 4.87 -2.34
C MET A 589 -30.47 4.39 -2.04
N LEU A 590 -31.48 5.25 -2.26
CA LEU A 590 -32.87 5.04 -1.85
C LEU A 590 -33.82 5.14 -3.05
N THR A 591 -34.59 4.09 -3.29
CA THR A 591 -35.70 4.08 -4.26
C THR A 591 -37.01 4.32 -3.52
N ILE A 592 -37.69 5.43 -3.79
CA ILE A 592 -38.96 5.77 -3.15
C ILE A 592 -40.09 5.45 -4.13
N VAL A 593 -41.09 4.70 -3.68
CA VAL A 593 -42.25 4.26 -4.46
C VAL A 593 -43.52 4.78 -3.79
N ASP A 594 -44.18 5.74 -4.43
CA ASP A 594 -45.50 6.25 -4.01
C ASP A 594 -46.60 5.41 -4.67
N THR A 595 -47.41 4.70 -3.88
CA THR A 595 -48.49 3.85 -4.42
C THR A 595 -49.83 4.59 -4.46
N PRO A 596 -50.76 4.20 -5.36
CA PRO A 596 -52.13 4.69 -5.35
C PRO A 596 -52.82 4.57 -3.98
N GLY A 597 -53.73 5.50 -3.68
CA GLY A 597 -54.54 5.47 -2.45
C GLY A 597 -55.76 4.54 -2.55
N PHE A 598 -56.10 3.88 -1.44
CA PHE A 598 -57.29 3.03 -1.31
C PHE A 598 -58.52 3.83 -0.83
N GLY A 599 -59.75 3.37 -1.12
CA GLY A 599 -60.99 3.90 -0.52
C GLY A 599 -61.93 4.74 -1.41
N THR A 600 -61.79 4.71 -2.74
CA THR A 600 -62.87 5.16 -3.65
C THR A 600 -63.56 3.91 -4.21
N CYS A 601 -64.89 3.82 -4.19
CA CYS A 601 -65.69 2.61 -4.44
C CYS A 601 -65.58 2.00 -5.86
N ALA A 602 -64.54 2.30 -6.63
CA ALA A 602 -64.24 1.68 -7.90
C ALA A 602 -62.71 1.60 -8.09
N ASN A 603 -62.13 0.40 -7.94
CA ASN A 603 -60.83 -0.08 -8.49
C ASN A 603 -59.82 -0.77 -7.54
N ASP A 604 -60.22 -1.32 -6.39
CA ASP A 604 -59.26 -1.98 -5.48
C ASP A 604 -58.45 -3.11 -6.15
N ALA A 605 -59.05 -3.94 -7.02
CA ALA A 605 -58.33 -5.00 -7.72
C ALA A 605 -57.26 -4.48 -8.70
N LYS A 606 -57.55 -3.37 -9.41
CA LYS A 606 -56.64 -2.77 -10.38
C LYS A 606 -55.47 -2.03 -9.70
N VAL A 607 -55.73 -1.45 -8.53
CA VAL A 607 -54.69 -0.86 -7.67
C VAL A 607 -53.74 -1.95 -7.17
N ARG A 608 -54.27 -3.07 -6.68
CA ARG A 608 -53.48 -4.22 -6.22
C ARG A 608 -52.58 -4.79 -7.32
N GLU A 609 -53.10 -4.96 -8.54
CA GLU A 609 -52.32 -5.39 -9.71
C GLU A 609 -51.17 -4.42 -10.06
N THR A 610 -51.41 -3.12 -9.96
CA THR A 610 -50.41 -2.07 -10.27
C THR A 610 -49.27 -2.06 -9.24
N ILE A 611 -49.61 -2.24 -7.96
CA ILE A 611 -48.63 -2.38 -6.88
C ILE A 611 -47.80 -3.64 -7.11
N GLN A 612 -48.43 -4.78 -7.39
CA GLN A 612 -47.73 -6.06 -7.64
C GLN A 612 -46.68 -5.94 -8.75
N LYS A 613 -47.06 -5.42 -9.92
CA LYS A 613 -46.14 -5.27 -11.06
C LYS A 613 -44.95 -4.36 -10.72
N THR A 614 -45.19 -3.33 -9.91
CA THR A 614 -44.14 -2.39 -9.47
C THR A 614 -43.19 -3.07 -8.48
N VAL A 615 -43.75 -3.83 -7.55
CA VAL A 615 -43.01 -4.65 -6.58
C VAL A 615 -42.08 -5.62 -7.30
N ASP A 616 -42.57 -6.41 -8.25
CA ASP A 616 -41.77 -7.40 -8.99
C ASP A 616 -40.62 -6.78 -9.80
N ARG A 617 -40.80 -5.52 -10.22
CA ARG A 617 -39.79 -4.75 -10.95
C ARG A 617 -38.71 -4.18 -10.04
N VAL A 618 -39.09 -3.67 -8.87
CA VAL A 618 -38.18 -3.00 -7.92
C VAL A 618 -37.44 -4.03 -7.06
N SER A 619 -38.09 -5.11 -6.62
CA SER A 619 -37.50 -6.15 -5.77
C SER A 619 -36.30 -6.86 -6.40
N LYS A 620 -36.20 -6.89 -7.74
CA LYS A 620 -35.04 -7.41 -8.47
C LYS A 620 -33.81 -6.50 -8.43
N LYS A 621 -33.94 -5.26 -7.96
CA LYS A 621 -32.91 -4.21 -8.05
C LYS A 621 -32.45 -3.64 -6.70
N VAL A 622 -33.02 -4.10 -5.59
CA VAL A 622 -32.78 -3.58 -4.23
C VAL A 622 -32.67 -4.72 -3.22
N ASP A 623 -31.87 -4.54 -2.17
CA ASP A 623 -31.53 -5.58 -1.19
C ASP A 623 -32.46 -5.57 0.05
N VAL A 624 -33.13 -4.43 0.30
CA VAL A 624 -33.95 -4.18 1.49
C VAL A 624 -35.19 -3.35 1.11
N ILE A 625 -36.37 -3.78 1.54
CA ILE A 625 -37.66 -3.15 1.23
C ILE A 625 -38.37 -2.76 2.52
N PHE A 626 -38.65 -1.48 2.71
CA PHE A 626 -39.47 -0.94 3.80
C PHE A 626 -40.87 -0.61 3.26
N ILE A 627 -41.90 -1.13 3.92
CA ILE A 627 -43.30 -0.77 3.65
C ILE A 627 -43.77 0.18 4.74
N LEU A 628 -44.22 1.36 4.33
CA LEU A 628 -44.75 2.44 5.16
C LEU A 628 -46.27 2.43 5.06
N VAL A 629 -46.97 2.04 6.13
CA VAL A 629 -48.44 2.03 6.20
C VAL A 629 -48.93 3.31 6.88
N PHE A 630 -49.78 4.09 6.20
CA PHE A 630 -50.37 5.35 6.72
C PHE A 630 -51.84 5.16 7.11
N LEU A 631 -52.22 5.57 8.33
CA LEU A 631 -53.59 5.45 8.85
C LEU A 631 -54.43 6.73 8.68
N PRO A 632 -55.76 6.62 8.48
CA PRO A 632 -56.69 7.74 8.62
C PRO A 632 -56.95 8.05 10.11
N CYS A 633 -57.01 9.33 10.48
CA CYS A 633 -57.62 9.74 11.75
C CYS A 633 -59.12 9.99 11.54
N GLY A 634 -59.97 9.10 12.05
CA GLY A 634 -61.44 9.11 11.93
C GLY A 634 -62.00 7.69 11.74
N ASP A 635 -63.33 7.51 11.83
CA ASP A 635 -64.05 6.21 11.86
C ASP A 635 -63.33 5.10 11.08
N LEU A 636 -62.71 4.20 11.87
CA LEU A 636 -61.74 3.20 11.44
C LEU A 636 -62.43 2.03 10.77
N ASP A 637 -62.33 1.96 9.44
CA ASP A 637 -62.58 0.73 8.69
C ASP A 637 -61.26 -0.04 8.50
N GLU A 638 -60.84 -0.71 9.58
CA GLU A 638 -59.60 -1.49 9.74
C GLU A 638 -59.48 -2.65 8.74
N GLN A 639 -60.60 -3.11 8.15
CA GLN A 639 -60.63 -4.31 7.32
C GLN A 639 -59.90 -4.13 5.97
N ASN A 640 -60.00 -2.94 5.37
CA ASN A 640 -59.43 -2.68 4.05
C ASN A 640 -57.89 -2.57 4.07
N GLU A 641 -57.31 -1.97 5.10
CA GLU A 641 -55.85 -1.85 5.25
C GLU A 641 -55.21 -3.20 5.60
N MET A 642 -55.89 -3.99 6.43
CA MET A 642 -55.47 -5.35 6.77
C MET A 642 -55.50 -6.28 5.55
N SER A 643 -56.41 -6.07 4.59
CA SER A 643 -56.44 -6.81 3.32
C SER A 643 -55.21 -6.54 2.46
N VAL A 644 -54.81 -5.27 2.30
CA VAL A 644 -53.63 -4.88 1.51
C VAL A 644 -52.35 -5.38 2.17
N TYR A 645 -52.28 -5.31 3.50
CA TYR A 645 -51.16 -5.86 4.23
C TYR A 645 -51.03 -7.37 4.04
N LYS A 646 -52.14 -8.13 4.13
CA LYS A 646 -52.13 -9.59 3.92
C LYS A 646 -51.65 -9.96 2.51
N GLU A 647 -51.98 -9.14 1.51
CA GLU A 647 -51.45 -9.33 0.16
C GLU A 647 -49.95 -9.03 0.09
N LEU A 648 -49.48 -7.88 0.59
CA LEU A 648 -48.05 -7.57 0.67
C LEU A 648 -47.27 -8.65 1.45
N THR A 649 -47.88 -9.22 2.48
CA THR A 649 -47.37 -10.36 3.25
C THR A 649 -47.24 -11.63 2.44
N THR A 650 -48.21 -11.88 1.58
CA THR A 650 -48.19 -13.00 0.63
C THR A 650 -47.09 -12.82 -0.41
N ILE A 651 -46.84 -11.58 -0.83
CA ILE A 651 -45.90 -11.21 -1.90
C ILE A 651 -44.45 -11.25 -1.43
N PHE A 652 -44.15 -10.68 -0.26
CA PHE A 652 -42.78 -10.53 0.24
C PHE A 652 -42.35 -11.59 1.26
N GLY A 653 -43.30 -12.36 1.78
CA GLY A 653 -43.07 -13.35 2.83
C GLY A 653 -43.04 -12.74 4.24
N ASN A 654 -43.64 -13.46 5.19
CA ASN A 654 -43.80 -13.06 6.60
C ASN A 654 -42.49 -12.66 7.30
N ALA A 655 -41.38 -13.37 7.04
CA ALA A 655 -40.10 -13.13 7.70
C ALA A 655 -39.39 -11.86 7.20
N THR A 656 -39.52 -11.58 5.90
CA THR A 656 -38.94 -10.39 5.25
C THR A 656 -39.61 -9.12 5.75
N LEU A 657 -40.94 -9.13 5.88
CA LEU A 657 -41.68 -7.98 6.38
C LEU A 657 -41.43 -7.73 7.86
N LYS A 658 -41.47 -8.77 8.69
CA LYS A 658 -41.17 -8.66 10.13
C LYS A 658 -39.80 -8.04 10.41
N SER A 659 -38.81 -8.31 9.56
CA SER A 659 -37.45 -7.80 9.76
C SER A 659 -37.19 -6.43 9.11
N LYS A 660 -37.95 -6.04 8.08
CA LYS A 660 -37.62 -4.89 7.20
C LYS A 660 -38.74 -3.85 6.99
N SER A 661 -39.89 -3.87 7.70
CA SER A 661 -40.99 -2.90 7.49
C SER A 661 -41.33 -2.03 8.73
N ILE A 662 -41.92 -0.84 8.51
CA ILE A 662 -42.16 0.19 9.55
C ILE A 662 -43.52 0.85 9.32
N ALA A 663 -44.38 0.97 10.33
CA ALA A 663 -45.61 1.75 10.20
C ALA A 663 -45.34 3.26 10.36
N VAL A 664 -45.92 4.12 9.52
CA VAL A 664 -45.83 5.58 9.70
C VAL A 664 -47.20 6.18 9.97
N LEU A 665 -47.34 6.82 11.12
CA LEU A 665 -48.56 7.50 11.53
C LEU A 665 -48.45 8.97 11.14
N SER A 666 -49.33 9.47 10.27
CA SER A 666 -49.29 10.86 9.81
C SER A 666 -50.70 11.41 9.52
N TYR A 667 -50.89 12.72 9.68
CA TYR A 667 -52.14 13.43 9.37
C TYR A 667 -52.05 14.13 8.00
N ALA A 668 -53.19 14.25 7.33
CA ALA A 668 -53.38 14.58 5.91
C ALA A 668 -52.55 15.73 5.31
N ASP A 669 -52.55 15.81 3.96
CA ASP A 669 -51.90 16.84 3.11
C ASP A 669 -52.36 18.31 3.36
N ASN A 670 -53.15 18.59 4.41
CA ASN A 670 -53.74 19.90 4.65
C ASN A 670 -53.10 20.60 5.86
N VAL A 671 -52.06 21.36 5.56
CA VAL A 671 -51.08 21.92 6.49
C VAL A 671 -51.57 23.19 7.24
N GLU A 672 -52.87 23.48 7.20
CA GLU A 672 -53.45 24.75 7.71
C GLU A 672 -54.38 24.62 8.93
N GLN A 673 -54.63 23.42 9.47
CA GLN A 673 -55.42 23.28 10.70
C GLN A 673 -54.57 23.37 11.97
N SER A 674 -55.13 24.03 12.99
CA SER A 674 -54.48 24.39 14.24
C SER A 674 -53.88 23.17 14.98
N SER A 675 -52.62 23.34 15.38
CA SER A 675 -51.70 22.34 15.94
C SER A 675 -52.26 21.45 17.06
N SER A 676 -53.18 21.92 17.89
CA SER A 676 -53.66 21.16 19.06
C SER A 676 -54.48 19.91 18.74
N SER A 677 -55.19 19.88 17.61
CA SER A 677 -56.09 18.78 17.23
C SER A 677 -55.35 17.56 16.65
N ILE A 678 -54.23 17.80 15.95
CA ILE A 678 -53.44 16.77 15.26
C ILE A 678 -52.61 15.95 16.26
N PHE A 679 -51.99 16.61 17.26
CA PHE A 679 -51.29 15.90 18.34
C PHE A 679 -52.25 15.01 19.13
N SER A 680 -53.46 15.52 19.43
CA SER A 680 -54.47 14.79 20.18
C SER A 680 -54.93 13.50 19.49
N ALA A 681 -55.07 13.47 18.16
CA ALA A 681 -55.60 12.29 17.48
C ALA A 681 -54.59 11.14 17.38
N VAL A 682 -53.32 11.44 17.07
CA VAL A 682 -52.24 10.42 17.01
C VAL A 682 -51.89 9.93 18.42
N ASP A 683 -51.79 10.83 19.40
CA ASP A 683 -51.52 10.42 20.79
C ASP A 683 -52.72 9.69 21.41
N GLN A 684 -53.97 10.00 21.05
CA GLN A 684 -55.14 9.23 21.48
C GLN A 684 -55.14 7.82 20.88
N TYR A 685 -54.81 7.68 19.59
CA TYR A 685 -54.69 6.38 18.94
C TYR A 685 -53.58 5.50 19.56
N LEU A 686 -52.43 6.10 19.89
CA LEU A 686 -51.31 5.39 20.50
C LEU A 686 -51.54 4.98 21.96
N ASN A 687 -52.46 5.65 22.67
CA ASN A 687 -52.78 5.40 24.08
C ASN A 687 -54.09 4.62 24.28
N ASP A 688 -54.76 4.21 23.20
CA ASP A 688 -55.97 3.39 23.25
C ASP A 688 -55.61 1.90 23.14
N ASP A 689 -55.60 1.22 24.29
CA ASP A 689 -55.26 -0.21 24.45
C ASP A 689 -56.20 -1.17 23.66
N ASN A 690 -57.27 -0.66 23.05
CA ASN A 690 -58.27 -1.44 22.31
C ASN A 690 -58.18 -1.29 20.78
N THR A 691 -57.14 -0.66 20.23
CA THR A 691 -57.00 -0.52 18.77
C THR A 691 -56.43 -1.80 18.13
N THR A 692 -57.24 -2.49 17.31
CA THR A 692 -56.88 -3.76 16.67
C THR A 692 -55.60 -3.64 15.85
N LEU A 693 -55.34 -2.46 15.29
CA LEU A 693 -54.18 -2.21 14.46
C LEU A 693 -52.90 -1.86 15.26
N LEU A 694 -52.99 -1.31 16.47
CA LEU A 694 -51.80 -1.20 17.34
C LEU A 694 -51.32 -2.61 17.70
N HIS A 695 -52.22 -3.47 18.18
CA HIS A 695 -51.92 -4.89 18.47
C HIS A 695 -51.39 -5.65 17.24
N PHE A 696 -51.84 -5.27 16.04
CA PHE A 696 -51.36 -5.80 14.77
C PHE A 696 -49.93 -5.35 14.44
N ILE A 697 -49.60 -4.08 14.63
CA ILE A 697 -48.25 -3.53 14.47
C ILE A 697 -47.30 -4.18 15.48
N GLU A 698 -47.73 -4.35 16.72
CA GLU A 698 -46.95 -5.01 17.77
C GLU A 698 -46.62 -6.46 17.39
N LYS A 699 -47.63 -7.23 16.97
CA LYS A 699 -47.50 -8.65 16.62
C LYS A 699 -46.69 -8.92 15.35
N ASN A 700 -46.74 -8.00 14.38
CA ASN A 700 -46.17 -8.23 13.04
C ASN A 700 -44.98 -7.34 12.68
N HIS A 701 -44.68 -6.30 13.46
CA HIS A 701 -43.53 -5.41 13.23
C HIS A 701 -42.61 -5.27 14.45
N GLY A 702 -42.94 -5.90 15.59
CA GLY A 702 -42.10 -5.82 16.80
C GLY A 702 -42.03 -4.40 17.36
N ASN A 703 -43.17 -3.71 17.43
CA ASN A 703 -43.36 -2.34 17.95
C ASN A 703 -42.71 -1.22 17.12
N ARG A 704 -42.41 -1.51 15.85
CA ARG A 704 -41.74 -0.60 14.90
C ARG A 704 -42.70 0.33 14.17
N TYR A 705 -42.89 1.53 14.71
CA TYR A 705 -43.62 2.63 14.05
C TYR A 705 -42.96 4.00 14.25
N LEU A 706 -43.25 4.95 13.36
CA LEU A 706 -42.82 6.35 13.40
C LEU A 706 -44.05 7.26 13.35
N ALA A 707 -44.21 8.15 14.33
CA ALA A 707 -45.26 9.18 14.32
C ALA A 707 -44.71 10.49 13.73
N VAL A 708 -45.40 11.03 12.75
CA VAL A 708 -45.05 12.23 11.99
C VAL A 708 -46.11 13.31 12.19
N TYR A 709 -45.70 14.46 12.72
CA TYR A 709 -46.58 15.61 12.92
C TYR A 709 -46.22 16.71 11.90
N ASN A 710 -47.00 16.80 10.82
CA ASN A 710 -46.73 17.71 9.70
C ASN A 710 -47.15 19.15 10.05
N GLN A 711 -46.20 20.10 10.14
CA GLN A 711 -46.45 21.54 10.31
C GLN A 711 -45.78 22.32 9.17
N SER A 712 -46.43 23.38 8.69
CA SER A 712 -46.03 24.13 7.47
C SER A 712 -44.67 24.81 7.53
N ASN A 713 -44.13 25.07 8.72
CA ASN A 713 -42.94 25.90 8.91
C ASN A 713 -41.73 25.16 9.53
N ASN A 714 -41.77 23.83 9.65
CA ASN A 714 -40.73 23.10 10.39
C ASN A 714 -39.71 22.41 9.47
N THR A 715 -38.55 23.03 9.25
CA THR A 715 -37.46 22.49 8.40
C THR A 715 -36.71 21.31 9.02
N THR A 716 -36.85 21.08 10.33
CA THR A 716 -36.22 19.99 11.10
C THR A 716 -36.82 18.62 10.76
N TYR A 717 -38.03 18.58 10.21
CA TYR A 717 -38.75 17.36 9.88
C TYR A 717 -37.99 16.45 8.87
N LYS A 718 -37.28 17.05 7.91
CA LYS A 718 -36.46 16.32 6.94
C LYS A 718 -35.31 15.56 7.64
N GLN A 719 -34.70 16.18 8.64
CA GLN A 719 -33.58 15.60 9.38
C GLN A 719 -34.08 14.51 10.33
N GLU A 720 -35.22 14.69 10.99
CA GLU A 720 -35.85 13.71 11.90
C GLU A 720 -36.13 12.36 11.22
N VAL A 721 -36.66 12.39 9.99
CA VAL A 721 -36.95 11.17 9.22
C VAL A 721 -35.66 10.46 8.79
N VAL A 722 -34.64 11.21 8.39
CA VAL A 722 -33.33 10.65 8.01
C VAL A 722 -32.61 10.04 9.21
N ASP A 723 -32.60 10.76 10.34
CA ASP A 723 -31.98 10.31 11.59
C ASP A 723 -32.69 9.06 12.13
N SER A 724 -34.02 8.99 12.00
CA SER A 724 -34.77 7.77 12.30
C SER A 724 -34.30 6.61 11.44
N VAL A 725 -34.26 6.74 10.11
CA VAL A 725 -33.80 5.66 9.23
C VAL A 725 -32.38 5.18 9.58
N ASP A 726 -31.47 6.07 9.94
CA ASP A 726 -30.10 5.73 10.33
C ASP A 726 -30.00 5.09 11.73
N LEU A 727 -30.81 5.52 12.70
CA LEU A 727 -30.93 4.85 14.01
C LEU A 727 -31.48 3.43 13.89
N TRP A 728 -32.29 3.16 12.86
CA TRP A 728 -32.95 1.87 12.70
C TRP A 728 -32.07 0.86 11.96
N LYS A 729 -31.18 1.33 11.06
CA LYS A 729 -30.04 0.52 10.58
C LYS A 729 -29.17 0.00 11.73
N LYS A 730 -29.20 0.68 12.88
CA LYS A 730 -28.47 0.30 14.10
C LYS A 730 -29.27 -0.59 15.05
N GLY A 731 -30.50 -0.98 14.72
CA GLY A 731 -31.26 -2.02 15.43
C GLY A 731 -32.33 -1.55 16.44
N LEU A 732 -32.62 -0.25 16.51
CA LEU A 732 -33.61 0.31 17.44
C LEU A 732 -35.07 0.07 16.96
N SER A 733 -35.98 -0.23 17.89
CA SER A 733 -37.30 -0.83 17.60
C SER A 733 -38.52 0.07 17.79
N ARG A 734 -38.45 1.17 18.57
CA ARG A 734 -39.51 2.18 18.72
C ARG A 734 -38.83 3.53 18.88
N VAL A 735 -39.19 4.55 18.10
CA VAL A 735 -38.57 5.90 18.17
C VAL A 735 -39.65 6.98 18.02
N LYS A 736 -39.87 7.78 19.08
CA LYS A 736 -40.72 8.99 19.07
C LYS A 736 -39.83 10.22 18.98
N LEU A 737 -39.94 10.99 17.89
CA LEU A 737 -39.23 12.26 17.70
C LEU A 737 -40.22 13.43 17.80
N VAL A 738 -39.85 14.47 18.54
CA VAL A 738 -40.58 15.74 18.60
C VAL A 738 -39.58 16.88 18.46
N GLN A 739 -39.70 17.67 17.39
CA GLN A 739 -38.87 18.87 17.14
C GLN A 739 -37.36 18.61 17.16
N GLY A 740 -36.91 17.49 16.61
CA GLY A 740 -35.49 17.13 16.50
C GLY A 740 -34.92 16.42 17.74
N TYR A 741 -35.74 16.17 18.76
CA TYR A 741 -35.33 15.48 19.98
C TYR A 741 -35.98 14.10 20.08
N ILE A 742 -35.18 13.09 20.45
CA ILE A 742 -35.66 11.75 20.80
C ILE A 742 -36.40 11.84 22.12
N VAL A 743 -37.71 11.64 22.08
CA VAL A 743 -38.58 11.64 23.25
C VAL A 743 -38.75 10.24 23.82
N GLU A 744 -38.75 9.21 22.97
CA GLU A 744 -38.77 7.80 23.39
C GLU A 744 -37.97 6.95 22.41
N ALA A 745 -37.10 6.04 22.89
CA ALA A 745 -36.42 5.04 22.06
C ALA A 745 -36.26 3.69 22.79
N TYR A 746 -36.58 2.56 22.15
CA TYR A 746 -36.49 1.21 22.77
C TYR A 746 -35.77 0.17 21.88
N GLU A 747 -34.98 -0.73 22.46
CA GLU A 747 -34.47 -1.96 21.81
C GLU A 747 -35.39 -3.17 22.10
N LEU A 748 -35.48 -4.11 21.16
CA LEU A 748 -36.21 -5.38 21.37
C LEU A 748 -35.51 -6.22 22.45
N PRO A 749 -36.24 -6.93 23.32
CA PRO A 749 -35.63 -7.92 24.20
C PRO A 749 -35.17 -9.10 23.35
N THR A 750 -33.87 -9.20 23.11
CA THR A 750 -33.27 -10.49 22.72
C THR A 750 -33.45 -11.42 23.92
N CYS A 751 -34.15 -12.53 23.73
CA CYS A 751 -34.27 -13.59 24.74
C CYS A 751 -32.89 -13.96 25.29
N SER A 752 -32.58 -13.47 26.50
CA SER A 752 -31.79 -14.09 27.57
C SER A 752 -31.57 -13.02 28.65
N CYS A 753 -31.78 -13.39 29.90
CA CYS A 753 -31.79 -12.56 31.11
C CYS A 753 -30.89 -11.31 31.12
N ASN A 754 -31.45 -10.22 31.65
CA ASN A 754 -30.79 -9.00 32.15
C ASN A 754 -29.95 -8.17 31.17
N LYS A 755 -30.51 -7.04 30.73
CA LYS A 755 -29.82 -5.74 30.55
C LYS A 755 -30.85 -4.63 30.34
N GLU A 756 -30.87 -3.65 31.24
CA GLU A 756 -31.59 -2.37 31.06
C GLU A 756 -30.79 -1.42 30.16
N ILE A 757 -31.48 -0.63 29.34
CA ILE A 757 -30.92 0.52 28.62
C ILE A 757 -31.77 1.77 28.91
N TYR A 758 -31.06 2.86 29.17
CA TYR A 758 -31.52 4.21 29.55
C TYR A 758 -32.49 4.85 28.54
N VAL A 759 -33.60 5.42 29.04
CA VAL A 759 -34.41 6.42 28.31
C VAL A 759 -34.31 7.77 29.04
N LEU A 760 -33.95 8.80 28.27
CA LEU A 760 -33.87 10.20 28.70
C LEU A 760 -35.27 10.82 28.82
N GLN A 761 -35.59 11.21 30.06
CA GLN A 761 -36.33 12.40 30.48
C GLN A 761 -37.87 12.51 30.42
N THR A 762 -38.41 12.65 31.64
CA THR A 762 -39.47 13.57 32.09
C THR A 762 -40.94 13.33 31.67
N THR A 763 -41.69 12.92 32.70
CA THR A 763 -43.13 13.19 32.96
C THR A 763 -44.13 12.11 32.49
N ILE A 764 -44.41 11.09 33.31
CA ILE A 764 -45.73 10.40 33.27
C ILE A 764 -46.25 10.12 34.69
N LYS A 765 -47.52 10.47 34.86
CA LYS A 765 -48.39 10.24 36.01
C LYS A 765 -48.58 8.75 36.31
N ILE A 766 -48.60 8.44 37.60
CA ILE A 766 -48.90 7.13 38.19
C ILE A 766 -50.25 6.59 37.70
N GLN A 767 -50.27 5.35 37.23
CA GLN A 767 -51.41 4.44 37.44
C GLN A 767 -50.93 3.19 38.16
N LYS A 768 -51.59 2.92 39.29
CA LYS A 768 -51.34 1.83 40.22
C LYS A 768 -51.65 0.50 39.56
N ASP A 769 -50.73 -0.45 39.64
CA ASP A 769 -51.13 -1.84 39.81
C ASP A 769 -50.37 -2.51 40.97
N LYS A 770 -51.16 -3.25 41.76
CA LYS A 770 -50.79 -3.82 43.04
C LYS A 770 -49.85 -5.02 42.85
N ASN A 771 -48.60 -4.90 43.25
CA ASN A 771 -47.83 -5.99 43.83
C ASN A 771 -46.79 -5.42 44.80
N GLU A 772 -46.85 -5.86 46.06
CA GLU A 772 -46.00 -5.39 47.16
C GLU A 772 -44.53 -5.77 46.94
N CYS A 773 -43.69 -4.82 46.54
CA CYS A 773 -42.24 -4.94 46.70
C CYS A 773 -41.88 -4.71 48.19
N LYS A 774 -41.54 -5.77 48.93
CA LYS A 774 -40.99 -5.65 50.30
C LYS A 774 -39.48 -5.43 50.25
N CYS A 775 -39.02 -4.27 50.70
CA CYS A 775 -37.58 -4.00 50.91
C CYS A 775 -37.01 -4.76 52.11
N SER A 776 -35.70 -5.00 52.10
CA SER A 776 -34.98 -5.70 53.17
C SER A 776 -34.87 -4.85 54.45
N THR A 777 -34.42 -5.46 55.56
CA THR A 777 -34.22 -4.76 56.84
C THR A 777 -33.32 -3.52 56.68
N ASN A 778 -33.71 -2.39 57.27
CA ASN A 778 -33.04 -1.08 57.17
C ASN A 778 -32.98 -0.45 55.77
N GLN A 779 -33.85 -0.91 54.85
CA GLN A 779 -34.12 -0.23 53.59
C GLN A 779 -35.51 0.40 53.56
N GLU A 780 -35.67 1.42 52.72
CA GLU A 780 -36.94 2.03 52.36
C GLU A 780 -37.11 2.08 50.85
N TYR A 781 -38.32 1.82 50.38
CA TYR A 781 -38.66 1.88 48.97
C TYR A 781 -38.87 3.35 48.58
N LEU A 782 -38.00 3.89 47.74
CA LEU A 782 -38.14 5.26 47.24
C LEU A 782 -38.43 5.22 45.76
N THR A 783 -39.45 5.97 45.34
CA THR A 783 -39.83 6.12 43.93
C THR A 783 -38.94 7.10 43.17
N CYS A 784 -37.97 7.72 43.83
CA CYS A 784 -37.05 8.68 43.26
C CYS A 784 -35.91 8.97 44.26
N SER A 785 -34.74 8.32 44.12
CA SER A 785 -33.52 8.70 44.86
C SER A 785 -32.27 8.59 43.98
N SER A 786 -31.15 9.18 44.40
CA SER A 786 -29.91 9.24 43.62
C SER A 786 -29.38 7.85 43.24
N ALA A 787 -29.02 7.64 41.97
CA ALA A 787 -28.33 6.43 41.49
C ALA A 787 -26.99 6.16 42.21
N CYS A 788 -26.38 7.20 42.78
CA CYS A 788 -25.23 7.07 43.67
C CYS A 788 -25.73 6.56 45.03
N ARG A 789 -25.65 5.24 45.24
CA ARG A 789 -25.85 4.62 46.56
C ARG A 789 -24.66 4.99 47.44
N SER A 790 -24.91 5.54 48.63
CA SER A 790 -23.85 5.85 49.59
C SER A 790 -23.15 4.55 50.00
N THR A 791 -21.96 4.32 49.46
CA THR A 791 -21.16 3.13 49.74
C THR A 791 -20.08 3.44 50.76
N GLN A 792 -19.53 2.40 51.38
CA GLN A 792 -18.43 2.51 52.35
C GLN A 792 -17.24 3.37 51.85
N GLY A 793 -17.04 3.52 50.53
CA GLY A 793 -16.00 4.36 49.94
C GLY A 793 -16.26 5.88 50.00
N ASP A 794 -17.53 6.29 50.07
CA ASP A 794 -17.91 7.73 50.08
C ASP A 794 -17.63 8.40 51.44
N LEU A 795 -17.43 7.59 52.50
CA LEU A 795 -17.10 8.05 53.85
C LEU A 795 -15.60 8.38 54.04
N SER A 796 -14.77 8.23 53.02
CA SER A 796 -13.30 8.22 53.16
C SER A 796 -12.53 9.36 52.48
N TYR A 797 -13.21 10.35 51.87
CA TYR A 797 -12.56 11.47 51.17
C TYR A 797 -13.15 12.86 51.47
N PRO A 798 -12.31 13.90 51.66
CA PRO A 798 -12.73 15.30 51.66
C PRO A 798 -12.74 15.84 50.22
N LEU A 799 -13.87 16.39 49.76
CA LEU A 799 -13.97 17.05 48.45
C LEU A 799 -13.97 18.58 48.57
N PRO A 800 -12.89 19.27 48.15
CA PRO A 800 -12.94 20.64 47.67
C PRO A 800 -12.75 20.65 46.15
N LYS A 801 -13.76 20.20 45.40
CA LYS A 801 -14.15 20.55 44.00
C LYS A 801 -15.21 19.55 43.52
N PRO A 802 -16.22 20.00 42.74
CA PRO A 802 -17.34 19.14 42.36
C PRO A 802 -16.85 18.01 41.47
N LEU A 803 -17.09 16.76 41.89
CA LEU A 803 -16.95 15.58 41.06
C LEU A 803 -17.68 15.82 39.74
N LYS A 804 -16.92 15.86 38.65
CA LYS A 804 -17.49 15.63 37.32
C LYS A 804 -18.13 14.25 37.36
N SER A 805 -19.44 14.24 37.06
CA SER A 805 -20.31 13.11 36.72
C SER A 805 -20.59 12.06 37.81
N CYS A 806 -21.39 12.41 38.82
CA CYS A 806 -22.57 11.59 39.12
C CYS A 806 -23.78 12.37 38.60
N VAL A 807 -24.43 11.88 37.55
CA VAL A 807 -25.66 12.49 37.06
C VAL A 807 -26.74 12.17 38.10
N GLN A 808 -27.42 13.19 38.63
CA GLN A 808 -28.60 13.00 39.49
C GLN A 808 -29.73 12.36 38.65
N ILE A 809 -29.65 11.05 38.47
CA ILE A 809 -30.71 10.24 37.89
C ILE A 809 -31.51 9.69 39.06
N CYS A 810 -32.81 9.97 39.06
CA CYS A 810 -33.72 9.36 40.03
C CYS A 810 -33.92 7.89 39.68
N VAL A 811 -33.62 7.02 40.62
CA VAL A 811 -33.79 5.57 40.54
C VAL A 811 -34.88 5.16 41.51
N VAL A 812 -35.78 4.29 41.05
CA VAL A 812 -36.84 3.66 41.86
C VAL A 812 -36.28 2.35 42.41
N ASP A 813 -36.01 2.28 43.71
CA ASP A 813 -35.40 1.09 44.34
C ASP A 813 -35.57 1.09 45.86
N CYS A 814 -35.12 0.02 46.52
CA CYS A 814 -34.91 -0.05 47.97
C CYS A 814 -33.56 0.58 48.35
N PHE A 815 -33.60 1.73 49.02
CA PHE A 815 -32.41 2.45 49.49
C PHE A 815 -32.20 2.24 50.99
N CYS A 816 -30.97 2.35 51.48
CA CYS A 816 -30.73 2.35 52.93
C CYS A 816 -31.44 3.55 53.56
N LYS A 817 -32.11 3.33 54.69
CA LYS A 817 -32.72 4.43 55.46
C LYS A 817 -31.64 5.42 55.89
N ASP A 818 -32.04 6.68 56.04
CA ASP A 818 -31.15 7.73 56.55
C ASP A 818 -30.40 7.28 57.82
N GLY A 819 -29.07 7.37 57.79
CA GLY A 819 -28.18 6.89 58.84
C GLY A 819 -27.55 5.50 58.61
N TYR A 820 -27.98 4.75 57.59
CA TYR A 820 -27.44 3.43 57.23
C TYR A 820 -26.74 3.47 55.86
N TYR A 821 -25.65 2.72 55.71
CA TYR A 821 -24.81 2.70 54.50
C TYR A 821 -24.61 1.27 53.98
N LEU A 822 -24.36 1.15 52.68
CA LEU A 822 -24.07 -0.15 52.04
C LEU A 822 -22.66 -0.62 52.39
N ASN A 823 -22.57 -1.75 53.10
CA ASN A 823 -21.29 -2.41 53.37
C ASN A 823 -20.80 -3.22 52.15
N THR A 824 -19.55 -3.71 52.20
CA THR A 824 -18.95 -4.55 51.14
C THR A 824 -19.72 -5.83 50.79
N LYS A 825 -20.67 -6.25 51.64
CA LYS A 825 -21.53 -7.42 51.42
C LYS A 825 -22.90 -7.07 50.83
N GLY A 826 -23.19 -5.79 50.57
CA GLY A 826 -24.43 -5.34 49.96
C GLY A 826 -25.61 -5.09 50.91
N ASN A 827 -25.38 -5.04 52.22
CA ASN A 827 -26.43 -4.80 53.23
C ASN A 827 -26.33 -3.40 53.86
N CYS A 828 -27.47 -2.83 54.27
CA CYS A 828 -27.55 -1.54 54.96
C CYS A 828 -27.20 -1.67 56.45
N ALA A 829 -26.07 -1.09 56.85
CA ALA A 829 -25.51 -1.19 58.21
C ALA A 829 -25.21 0.19 58.81
N GLU A 830 -25.09 0.26 60.14
CA GLU A 830 -24.78 1.50 60.86
C GLU A 830 -23.31 1.93 60.64
N PRO A 831 -22.98 3.23 60.74
CA PRO A 831 -21.63 3.75 60.47
C PRO A 831 -20.54 3.13 61.35
N GLU A 832 -20.88 2.74 62.57
CA GLU A 832 -19.97 2.10 63.53
C GLU A 832 -19.50 0.71 63.09
N GLN A 833 -20.26 0.04 62.23
CA GLN A 833 -19.90 -1.25 61.62
C GLN A 833 -19.06 -1.07 60.32
N CYS A 834 -18.81 0.18 59.90
CA CYS A 834 -18.15 0.51 58.63
C CYS A 834 -16.64 0.77 58.74
N CYS A 835 -16.05 0.98 59.93
CA CYS A 835 -14.59 1.08 60.10
C CYS A 835 -14.00 -0.30 60.35
N THR A 836 -13.52 -0.95 59.29
CA THR A 836 -12.92 -2.31 59.37
C THR A 836 -11.40 -2.29 59.55
N GLY A 837 -10.76 -1.11 59.54
CA GLY A 837 -9.32 -0.95 59.72
C GLY A 837 -8.90 -1.07 61.18
N ASN A 838 -7.84 -1.84 61.46
CA ASN A 838 -7.25 -1.91 62.79
C ASN A 838 -6.79 -0.50 63.23
N ASN A 839 -7.21 -0.08 64.43
CA ASN A 839 -6.92 1.23 65.04
C ASN A 839 -7.56 2.45 64.35
N GLU A 840 -8.70 2.26 63.68
CA GLU A 840 -9.56 3.35 63.20
C GLU A 840 -10.77 3.55 64.12
N GLU A 841 -11.30 4.77 64.16
CA GLU A 841 -12.55 5.14 64.79
C GLU A 841 -13.36 6.07 63.88
N TYR A 842 -14.68 5.88 63.86
CA TYR A 842 -15.57 6.76 63.12
C TYR A 842 -15.75 8.06 63.92
N THR A 843 -15.57 9.20 63.27
CA THR A 843 -15.94 10.49 63.86
C THR A 843 -16.78 11.30 62.88
N THR A 844 -17.74 12.04 63.41
CA THR A 844 -18.59 12.95 62.63
C THR A 844 -17.88 14.24 62.25
N CYS A 845 -16.72 14.51 62.87
CA CYS A 845 -15.95 15.72 62.68
C CYS A 845 -14.44 15.50 62.88
N GLY A 846 -13.74 15.12 61.80
CA GLY A 846 -12.28 14.99 61.73
C GLY A 846 -11.65 16.00 60.77
N THR A 847 -10.31 16.05 60.74
CA THR A 847 -9.57 16.97 59.87
C THR A 847 -9.51 16.44 58.44
N ALA A 848 -9.79 17.30 57.45
CA ALA A 848 -9.73 16.96 56.03
C ALA A 848 -8.32 16.54 55.51
N CYS A 849 -7.26 16.74 56.29
CA CYS A 849 -5.93 16.25 55.97
C CYS A 849 -5.67 14.97 56.76
N SER A 850 -5.33 13.88 56.08
CA SER A 850 -4.85 12.67 56.74
C SER A 850 -3.49 12.96 57.37
N ALA A 851 -3.37 12.80 58.70
CA ALA A 851 -2.08 12.88 59.37
C ALA A 851 -1.25 11.65 58.96
N THR A 852 -0.26 11.87 58.10
CA THR A 852 0.74 10.86 57.73
C THR A 852 2.04 11.09 58.49
N CYS A 853 2.91 10.08 58.50
CA CYS A 853 4.22 10.21 59.14
C CYS A 853 5.09 11.31 58.50
N ASP A 854 4.88 11.61 57.22
CA ASP A 854 5.75 12.48 56.41
C ASP A 854 5.33 13.96 56.41
N ASN A 855 4.12 14.29 56.90
CA ASN A 855 3.58 15.65 56.84
C ASN A 855 3.36 16.25 58.23
N LYS A 856 4.03 17.37 58.53
CA LYS A 856 3.57 18.29 59.59
C LYS A 856 2.38 19.08 59.02
N PRO A 857 1.25 19.20 59.74
CA PRO A 857 0.03 19.80 59.19
C PRO A 857 0.16 21.32 59.14
N GLU A 858 0.91 21.85 58.17
CA GLU A 858 0.92 23.27 57.85
C GLU A 858 0.03 23.50 56.63
N MET A 859 -1.08 24.22 56.85
CA MET A 859 -2.17 24.52 55.91
C MET A 859 -3.18 23.39 55.67
N CYS A 860 -3.96 23.06 56.70
CA CYS A 860 -5.25 22.40 56.52
C CYS A 860 -6.39 23.40 56.79
N THR A 861 -7.33 23.53 55.87
CA THR A 861 -8.55 24.33 56.08
C THR A 861 -9.38 23.71 57.21
N LYS A 862 -9.87 24.51 58.17
CA LYS A 862 -10.71 24.07 59.31
C LYS A 862 -12.11 23.54 58.90
N GLN A 863 -12.23 22.83 57.79
CA GLN A 863 -13.46 22.15 57.40
C GLN A 863 -13.50 20.78 58.09
N CYS A 864 -14.53 20.63 58.92
CA CYS A 864 -14.92 19.42 59.61
C CYS A 864 -15.46 18.40 58.60
N VAL A 865 -14.93 17.17 58.59
CA VAL A 865 -15.40 16.09 57.71
C VAL A 865 -15.68 14.80 58.49
N SER A 866 -16.78 14.13 58.18
CA SER A 866 -17.18 12.85 58.78
C SER A 866 -16.51 11.67 58.07
N GLY A 867 -16.00 10.69 58.81
CA GLY A 867 -15.32 9.52 58.24
C GLY A 867 -14.58 8.64 59.27
N CYS A 868 -13.87 7.61 58.79
CA CYS A 868 -12.99 6.77 59.62
C CYS A 868 -11.58 7.40 59.73
N PHE A 869 -11.17 7.71 60.95
CA PHE A 869 -9.86 8.32 61.25
C PHE A 869 -9.03 7.39 62.14
N CYS A 870 -7.70 7.52 62.10
CA CYS A 870 -6.86 6.78 63.04
C CYS A 870 -7.16 7.24 64.48
N LYS A 871 -7.25 6.28 65.41
CA LYS A 871 -7.37 6.57 66.85
C LYS A 871 -6.22 7.47 67.31
N SER A 872 -6.47 8.26 68.35
CA SER A 872 -5.43 9.05 69.02
C SER A 872 -4.17 8.18 69.28
N GLU A 873 -2.99 8.68 68.88
CA GLU A 873 -1.66 8.01 68.85
C GLU A 873 -1.26 7.24 67.57
N TYR A 874 -2.19 7.06 66.62
CA TYR A 874 -1.93 6.38 65.35
C TYR A 874 -1.99 7.38 64.17
N VAL A 875 -1.19 7.13 63.13
CA VAL A 875 -1.13 7.94 61.91
C VAL A 875 -1.17 7.01 60.69
N ARG A 876 -1.67 7.50 59.54
CA ARG A 876 -1.68 6.71 58.31
C ARG A 876 -0.27 6.60 57.75
N LYS A 877 0.11 5.41 57.28
CA LYS A 877 1.43 5.14 56.73
C LYS A 877 1.75 5.99 55.48
N ASP A 878 0.77 6.15 54.58
CA ASP A 878 0.89 6.88 53.32
C ASP A 878 -0.36 7.76 53.08
N ASN A 879 -0.34 8.66 52.10
CA ASN A 879 -1.46 9.56 51.75
C ASN A 879 -2.69 8.85 51.14
N ASN A 880 -2.76 7.51 51.19
CA ASN A 880 -3.87 6.72 50.67
C ASN A 880 -4.87 6.42 51.80
N SER A 881 -6.16 6.67 51.59
CA SER A 881 -7.23 6.48 52.58
C SER A 881 -7.40 5.01 53.01
N ASN A 882 -6.90 4.07 52.22
CA ASN A 882 -6.89 2.63 52.53
C ASN A 882 -5.60 2.12 53.21
N SER A 883 -4.61 2.99 53.49
CA SER A 883 -3.38 2.59 54.19
C SER A 883 -3.63 2.38 55.69
N PRO A 884 -3.01 1.37 56.33
CA PRO A 884 -3.24 1.05 57.74
C PRO A 884 -2.74 2.14 58.70
N CYS A 885 -3.43 2.29 59.82
CA CYS A 885 -3.05 3.18 60.93
C CYS A 885 -1.95 2.52 61.79
N VAL A 886 -0.77 3.13 61.84
CA VAL A 886 0.40 2.65 62.60
C VAL A 886 0.72 3.57 63.76
N LYS A 887 1.30 3.05 64.85
CA LYS A 887 1.73 3.90 65.97
C LYS A 887 2.82 4.85 65.49
N ARG A 888 2.73 6.11 65.89
CA ARG A 888 3.73 7.13 65.53
C ARG A 888 5.17 6.75 65.94
N SER A 889 5.32 5.93 66.98
CA SER A 889 6.61 5.40 67.45
C SER A 889 7.23 4.32 66.54
N GLU A 890 6.43 3.60 65.74
CA GLU A 890 6.92 2.48 64.92
C GLU A 890 7.57 2.94 63.60
N TYR A 891 7.27 4.15 63.13
CA TYR A 891 7.81 4.70 61.88
C TYR A 891 9.17 5.39 62.07
N LEU A 892 9.45 5.93 63.26
CA LEU A 892 10.68 6.67 63.58
C LEU A 892 11.94 5.79 63.70
N ILE A 893 11.86 4.47 63.49
CA ILE A 893 12.96 3.52 63.69
C ILE A 893 13.60 3.04 62.36
N LYS A 894 13.09 3.44 61.19
CA LYS A 894 13.75 3.16 59.90
C LYS A 894 14.01 4.45 59.12
N GLY A 895 15.14 5.07 59.42
CA GLY A 895 15.60 6.29 58.75
C GLY A 895 15.85 6.09 57.25
N LYS A 896 15.13 6.85 56.43
CA LYS A 896 15.66 7.60 55.29
C LYS A 896 14.90 8.90 55.17
#